data_AF-A0A0N5BMN2-F1
#
_entry.id   AF-A0A0N5BMN2-F1
#
_cell.length_a   1.000
_cell.length_b   1.000
_cell.length_c   1.000
_cell.angle_alpha   90.00
_cell.angle_beta   90.00
_cell.angle_gamma   90.00
#
_symmetry.space_group_name_H-M   'P 1'
#
loop_
_entity.id
_entity.type
_entity.pdbx_description
1 polymer ?
#
loop_
_entity_poly.entity_id
_entity_poly.type
_entity_poly.pdbx_seq_one_letter_code
_entity_poly.pdbx_strand_id
1 'polypeptide(L)'
;MEEEFWRKNSFKEEVFSSGKKNYPDICLCKYDLKNSNYNNNKKRLFVVRLLQRFISFFPIISWLPNYNVKENLISDMVSGLTTGIIHVPQGIAYAKLSGVPPVYGLYVSFLAPFFYLFFGTSRHASIGSVSFIALMTGVTNEMVQEKYKIGIFEPLNNGTFIYREGEEWKGSVTPIQITTTLTFTIGIILLLSSILKLKVLTTYMPDSLIKGFTTGAAVHVLLSQLDDILGVNIPRISGFGNVILKLIALTQQIPNVNFITLLCSIFTIAFLWIGDIFITPFVKRKVSPKLVIPFEMIIMAFFIVMSNFFYFNQNFNVNIVGEVSNTLPKPEVPNLKIIPDIIINGIMISIVIMTVHLSMTKMLSTNMNYEKDLKSGQELYAISFTSILSSFFPVYPNALAIGRTMVLVSSGGRTQLTNFFSASLLLFVILFIGPFLYHLPMCILSSIIAFALRSIFRNLLLIRNIWISSRYDGMIWITSFLATVFTDIVYGLVISIVFALFTIVLRTQKPKWFLLFPVSPNFMAPLTKKKSKSIGDKVNSLEDWDCDSLCYPLFAVHRFEGPLVFTNGDIYRDSCYNSMEELKERLKIKSSTVSRNTTLVSSTIVLILDFSRITQIDLAGIKVLNEIITHAEVLNIQLIITSLNHSISKSFKKASILKRKLPIYDNVQKAINSVINFDYNLQNITQKF
;
A
#
# COMPACT_ATOMS: atom_id res chain seq x y z
N MET A 1 11.46 -65.20 -6.08
CA MET A 1 10.48 -65.06 -7.18
C MET A 1 9.42 -63.99 -6.88
N GLU A 2 8.75 -63.99 -5.72
CA GLU A 2 7.82 -62.90 -5.33
C GLU A 2 8.49 -61.52 -5.21
N GLU A 3 9.68 -61.40 -4.63
CA GLU A 3 10.41 -60.12 -4.57
C GLU A 3 10.84 -59.58 -5.95
N GLU A 4 11.16 -60.46 -6.90
CA GLU A 4 11.45 -60.08 -8.29
C GLU A 4 10.18 -59.69 -9.07
N PHE A 5 9.04 -60.30 -8.72
CA PHE A 5 7.73 -60.02 -9.29
C PHE A 5 7.21 -58.63 -8.88
N TRP A 6 7.30 -58.27 -7.60
CA TRP A 6 6.98 -56.93 -7.10
C TRP A 6 7.95 -55.85 -7.58
N ARG A 7 9.24 -56.18 -7.79
CA ARG A 7 10.21 -55.26 -8.42
C ARG A 7 9.86 -54.96 -9.88
N LYS A 8 9.42 -55.95 -10.67
CA LYS A 8 9.04 -55.77 -12.08
C LYS A 8 7.71 -55.02 -12.27
N ASN A 9 6.79 -55.13 -11.31
CA ASN A 9 5.45 -54.52 -11.37
C ASN A 9 5.28 -53.28 -10.47
N SER A 10 6.35 -52.74 -9.89
CA SER A 10 6.29 -51.46 -9.17
C SER A 10 5.98 -50.28 -10.11
N PHE A 11 5.21 -49.29 -9.62
CA PHE A 11 4.98 -48.01 -10.34
C PHE A 11 6.33 -47.42 -10.75
N LYS A 12 6.61 -47.37 -12.05
CA LYS A 12 7.88 -46.86 -12.57
C LYS A 12 7.92 -45.34 -12.47
N GLU A 13 9.02 -44.80 -11.94
CA GLU A 13 9.37 -43.39 -12.12
C GLU A 13 9.56 -43.11 -13.62
N GLU A 14 8.68 -42.28 -14.20
CA GLU A 14 8.89 -41.78 -15.57
C GLU A 14 9.71 -40.50 -15.61
N VAL A 15 9.85 -39.80 -14.48
CA VAL A 15 10.55 -38.52 -14.48
C VAL A 15 12.05 -38.73 -14.33
N PHE A 16 12.76 -38.51 -15.44
CA PHE A 16 14.22 -38.57 -15.67
C PHE A 16 14.81 -39.91 -16.15
N SER A 17 14.02 -40.96 -16.40
CA SER A 17 14.56 -42.17 -17.04
C SER A 17 14.57 -42.05 -18.56
N SER A 18 15.76 -42.26 -19.11
CA SER A 18 16.16 -42.20 -20.51
C SER A 18 15.23 -42.92 -21.49
N GLY A 19 14.82 -42.19 -22.54
CA GLY A 19 14.79 -42.72 -23.90
C GLY A 19 13.66 -43.68 -24.24
N LYS A 20 12.49 -43.14 -24.59
CA LYS A 20 11.73 -43.56 -25.79
C LYS A 20 10.78 -42.43 -26.18
N LYS A 21 11.27 -41.59 -27.11
CA LYS A 21 10.53 -40.49 -27.74
C LYS A 21 9.44 -41.07 -28.64
N ASN A 22 8.19 -40.96 -28.24
CA ASN A 22 7.08 -40.88 -29.18
C ASN A 22 6.30 -39.63 -28.80
N TYR A 23 6.74 -38.50 -29.35
CA TYR A 23 6.15 -37.17 -29.57
C TYR A 23 7.26 -36.13 -29.39
N PRO A 24 7.40 -35.11 -30.26
CA PRO A 24 8.34 -34.03 -30.01
C PRO A 24 7.75 -33.18 -28.90
N ASP A 25 8.10 -33.47 -27.64
CA ASP A 25 7.86 -32.54 -26.54
C ASP A 25 8.56 -31.23 -26.93
N ILE A 26 7.77 -30.21 -27.30
CA ILE A 26 8.26 -28.86 -27.56
C ILE A 26 8.82 -28.37 -26.23
N CYS A 27 10.12 -28.55 -26.06
CA CYS A 27 10.84 -28.11 -24.89
C CYS A 27 10.91 -26.58 -24.93
N LEU A 28 10.05 -25.92 -24.18
CA LEU A 28 10.11 -24.47 -23.99
C LEU A 28 11.44 -24.12 -23.31
N CYS A 29 12.32 -23.46 -24.06
CA CYS A 29 13.58 -22.98 -23.52
C CYS A 29 13.34 -21.81 -22.57
N LYS A 30 13.98 -21.84 -21.41
CA LYS A 30 13.97 -20.71 -20.49
C LYS A 30 14.75 -19.54 -21.10
N TYR A 31 14.05 -18.57 -21.67
CA TYR A 31 14.66 -17.34 -22.15
C TYR A 31 14.80 -16.33 -21.00
N ASP A 32 16.03 -16.07 -20.57
CA ASP A 32 16.31 -15.11 -19.49
C ASP A 32 16.39 -13.67 -20.03
N LEU A 33 15.23 -13.00 -20.05
CA LEU A 33 15.09 -11.60 -20.46
C LEU A 33 16.03 -10.64 -19.68
N LYS A 34 16.40 -10.96 -18.42
CA LYS A 34 17.30 -10.10 -17.64
C LYS A 34 18.74 -10.16 -18.15
N ASN A 35 19.19 -11.37 -18.52
CA ASN A 35 20.55 -11.58 -18.99
C ASN A 35 20.79 -11.01 -20.40
N SER A 36 19.76 -11.09 -21.26
CA SER A 36 19.77 -10.46 -22.59
C SER A 36 19.98 -8.94 -22.51
N ASN A 37 19.18 -8.24 -21.69
CA ASN A 37 19.31 -6.79 -21.51
C ASN A 37 20.65 -6.38 -20.87
N TYR A 38 21.18 -7.20 -19.96
CA TYR A 38 22.50 -6.97 -19.37
C TYR A 38 23.63 -7.06 -20.40
N ASN A 39 23.60 -8.06 -21.28
CA ASN A 39 24.59 -8.22 -22.35
C ASN A 39 24.54 -7.10 -23.40
N ASN A 40 23.34 -6.65 -23.79
CA ASN A 40 23.21 -5.51 -24.70
C ASN A 40 23.74 -4.21 -24.09
N ASN A 41 23.52 -3.98 -22.78
CA ASN A 41 24.08 -2.82 -22.09
C ASN A 41 25.61 -2.92 -21.93
N LYS A 42 26.17 -4.13 -21.79
CA LYS A 42 27.62 -4.37 -21.72
C LYS A 42 28.38 -4.05 -23.02
N LYS A 43 27.70 -4.05 -24.18
CA LYS A 43 28.30 -3.68 -25.48
C LYS A 43 28.43 -2.17 -25.72
N ARG A 44 27.75 -1.31 -24.95
CA ARG A 44 27.85 0.16 -25.10
C ARG A 44 29.11 0.73 -24.43
N LEU A 45 29.78 1.70 -25.06
CA LEU A 45 30.91 2.45 -24.48
C LEU A 45 30.55 3.04 -23.11
N PHE A 46 31.50 3.07 -22.18
CA PHE A 46 31.33 3.58 -20.82
C PHE A 46 30.75 5.02 -20.78
N VAL A 47 31.22 5.89 -21.69
CA VAL A 47 30.75 7.28 -21.84
C VAL A 47 29.27 7.34 -22.20
N VAL A 48 28.82 6.49 -23.13
CA VAL A 48 27.41 6.41 -23.55
C VAL A 48 26.52 5.94 -22.39
N ARG A 49 27.02 5.05 -21.52
CA ARG A 49 26.28 4.61 -20.33
C ARG A 49 26.14 5.73 -19.30
N LEU A 50 27.19 6.52 -19.11
CA LEU A 50 27.18 7.61 -18.15
C LEU A 50 26.24 8.73 -18.60
N LEU A 51 26.28 9.09 -19.89
CA LEU A 51 25.31 9.99 -20.53
C LEU A 51 23.87 9.47 -20.42
N GLN A 52 23.61 8.20 -20.72
CA GLN A 52 22.27 7.61 -20.58
C GLN A 52 21.77 7.62 -19.14
N ARG A 53 22.66 7.40 -18.18
CA ARG A 53 22.32 7.44 -16.75
C ARG A 53 21.99 8.86 -16.30
N PHE A 54 22.76 9.84 -16.76
CA PHE A 54 22.51 11.26 -16.52
C PHE A 54 21.16 11.71 -17.13
N ILE A 55 20.89 11.37 -18.40
CA ILE A 55 19.61 11.65 -19.06
C ILE A 55 18.44 10.95 -18.35
N SER A 56 18.66 9.73 -17.86
CA SER A 56 17.61 9.01 -17.12
C SER A 56 17.30 9.62 -15.75
N PHE A 57 18.26 10.37 -15.18
CA PHE A 57 18.14 11.04 -13.88
C PHE A 57 17.48 12.42 -13.98
N PHE A 58 17.54 13.06 -15.14
CA PHE A 58 16.79 14.29 -15.47
C PHE A 58 15.75 14.01 -16.56
N PRO A 59 14.58 13.42 -16.23
CA PRO A 59 13.57 13.07 -17.21
C PRO A 59 13.09 14.24 -18.07
N ILE A 60 13.17 15.48 -17.57
CA ILE A 60 12.83 16.70 -18.31
C ILE A 60 13.51 16.77 -19.68
N ILE A 61 14.76 16.34 -19.79
CA ILE A 61 15.54 16.36 -21.03
C ILE A 61 14.93 15.40 -22.08
N SER A 62 14.23 14.35 -21.64
CA SER A 62 13.64 13.34 -22.52
C SER A 62 12.23 13.68 -23.01
N TRP A 63 11.41 14.31 -22.15
CA TRP A 63 10.01 14.58 -22.49
C TRP A 63 9.78 15.99 -23.05
N LEU A 64 10.57 16.99 -22.62
CA LEU A 64 10.39 18.38 -23.05
C LEU A 64 10.59 18.57 -24.57
N PRO A 65 11.58 17.95 -25.23
CA PRO A 65 11.74 18.06 -26.70
C PRO A 65 10.60 17.38 -27.48
N ASN A 66 9.96 16.37 -26.90
CA ASN A 66 8.86 15.61 -27.51
C ASN A 66 7.49 16.21 -27.17
N TYR A 67 7.45 17.44 -26.65
CA TYR A 67 6.22 18.08 -26.21
C TYR A 67 5.40 18.63 -27.38
N ASN A 68 4.18 18.13 -27.54
CA ASN A 68 3.25 18.65 -28.54
C ASN A 68 2.57 19.94 -28.05
N VAL A 69 3.14 21.09 -28.42
CA VAL A 69 2.68 22.42 -28.00
C VAL A 69 1.22 22.69 -28.40
N LYS A 70 0.81 22.31 -29.61
CA LYS A 70 -0.52 22.64 -30.14
C LYS A 70 -1.65 21.98 -29.36
N GLU A 71 -1.44 20.77 -28.86
CA GLU A 71 -2.48 20.00 -28.19
C GLU A 71 -2.45 20.13 -26.66
N ASN A 72 -1.26 20.22 -26.07
CA ASN A 72 -1.10 20.07 -24.62
C ASN A 72 -0.94 21.41 -23.89
N LEU A 73 -0.45 22.47 -24.55
CA LEU A 73 -0.08 23.72 -23.87
C LEU A 73 -1.25 24.36 -23.13
N ILE A 74 -2.40 24.49 -23.78
CA ILE A 74 -3.60 25.11 -23.18
C ILE A 74 -4.09 24.25 -22.01
N SER A 75 -4.08 22.94 -22.17
CA SER A 75 -4.53 21.98 -21.15
C SER A 75 -3.63 22.04 -19.91
N ASP A 76 -2.31 22.05 -20.12
CA ASP A 76 -1.32 22.11 -19.04
C ASP A 76 -1.28 23.50 -18.37
N MET A 77 -1.51 24.58 -19.12
CA MET A 77 -1.60 25.93 -18.59
C MET A 77 -2.84 26.10 -17.71
N VAL A 78 -4.03 25.73 -18.22
CA VAL A 78 -5.27 25.84 -17.43
C VAL A 78 -5.18 24.98 -16.17
N SER A 79 -4.80 23.72 -16.29
CA SER A 79 -4.69 22.82 -15.14
C SER A 79 -3.59 23.23 -14.15
N GLY A 80 -2.46 23.74 -14.64
CA GLY A 80 -1.38 24.28 -13.82
C GLY A 80 -1.79 25.54 -13.05
N LEU A 81 -2.47 26.47 -13.71
CA LEU A 81 -3.03 27.67 -13.06
C LEU A 81 -4.10 27.27 -12.02
N THR A 82 -5.05 26.40 -12.36
CA THR A 82 -6.06 25.88 -11.42
C THR A 82 -5.40 25.22 -10.19
N THR A 83 -4.35 24.45 -10.39
CA THR A 83 -3.63 23.79 -9.28
C THR A 83 -2.87 24.81 -8.43
N GLY A 84 -2.18 25.77 -9.06
CA GLY A 84 -1.47 26.85 -8.37
C GLY A 84 -2.40 27.72 -7.52
N ILE A 85 -3.62 27.97 -8.01
CA ILE A 85 -4.66 28.66 -7.25
C ILE A 85 -5.00 27.90 -5.96
N ILE A 86 -5.16 26.58 -6.03
CA ILE A 86 -5.48 25.74 -4.87
C ILE A 86 -4.29 25.67 -3.88
N HIS A 87 -3.05 25.82 -4.36
CA HIS A 87 -1.86 25.86 -3.52
C HIS A 87 -1.83 27.05 -2.56
N VAL A 88 -2.40 28.20 -2.92
CA VAL A 88 -2.36 29.42 -2.08
C VAL A 88 -3.05 29.22 -0.72
N PRO A 89 -4.36 28.92 -0.64
CA PRO A 89 -5.04 28.75 0.65
C PRO A 89 -4.48 27.54 1.41
N GLN A 90 -4.22 26.43 0.72
CA GLN A 90 -3.72 25.21 1.36
C GLN A 90 -2.32 25.39 1.93
N GLY A 91 -1.42 26.05 1.20
CA GLY A 91 -0.08 26.39 1.68
C GLY A 91 -0.13 27.16 2.99
N ILE A 92 -0.82 28.29 2.99
CA ILE A 92 -0.95 29.19 4.16
C ILE A 92 -1.50 28.44 5.38
N ALA A 93 -2.58 27.70 5.18
CA ALA A 93 -3.27 27.02 6.26
C ALA A 93 -2.46 25.83 6.80
N TYR A 94 -1.74 25.10 5.94
CA TYR A 94 -0.86 24.00 6.38
C TYR A 94 0.41 24.49 7.05
N ALA A 95 0.93 25.67 6.72
CA ALA A 95 2.04 26.27 7.45
C ALA A 95 1.69 26.46 8.94
N LYS A 96 0.48 26.96 9.22
CA LYS A 96 -0.06 27.08 10.58
C LYS A 96 -0.15 25.73 11.29
N LEU A 97 -0.63 24.68 10.62
CA LEU A 97 -0.65 23.32 11.17
C LEU A 97 0.75 22.81 11.55
N SER A 98 1.78 23.18 10.78
CA SER A 98 3.17 22.85 11.12
C SER A 98 3.80 23.74 12.21
N GLY A 99 3.07 24.73 12.72
CA GLY A 99 3.56 25.64 13.75
C GLY A 99 4.57 26.66 13.23
N VAL A 100 4.46 27.04 11.95
CA VAL A 100 5.29 28.09 11.35
C VAL A 100 4.42 29.19 10.72
N PRO A 101 4.94 30.41 10.54
CA PRO A 101 4.23 31.49 9.88
C PRO A 101 3.67 31.12 8.48
N PRO A 102 2.48 31.65 8.11
CA PRO A 102 1.81 31.46 6.81
C PRO A 102 2.69 31.51 5.56
N VAL A 103 3.65 32.43 5.52
CA VAL A 103 4.54 32.69 4.38
C VAL A 103 5.24 31.42 3.90
N TYR A 104 5.71 30.60 4.85
CA TYR A 104 6.47 29.38 4.53
C TYR A 104 5.64 28.36 3.77
N GLY A 105 4.30 28.42 3.87
CA GLY A 105 3.38 27.61 3.07
C GLY A 105 3.37 27.95 1.59
N LEU A 106 3.54 29.23 1.27
CA LEU A 106 3.68 29.70 -0.11
C LEU A 106 5.05 29.28 -0.66
N TYR A 107 6.12 29.37 0.15
CA TYR A 107 7.46 28.93 -0.25
C TYR A 107 7.53 27.44 -0.54
N VAL A 108 6.97 26.58 0.33
CA VAL A 108 6.85 25.14 0.08
C VAL A 108 6.10 24.86 -1.22
N SER A 109 4.99 25.57 -1.42
CA SER A 109 4.12 25.38 -2.59
C SER A 109 4.77 25.84 -3.89
N PHE A 110 5.69 26.82 -3.84
CA PHE A 110 6.46 27.28 -5.00
C PHE A 110 7.66 26.35 -5.29
N LEU A 111 8.51 26.10 -4.30
CA LEU A 111 9.77 25.39 -4.48
C LEU A 111 9.57 23.91 -4.82
N ALA A 112 8.58 23.25 -4.24
CA ALA A 112 8.40 21.82 -4.43
C ALA A 112 7.97 21.43 -5.87
N PRO A 113 6.94 22.05 -6.50
CA PRO A 113 6.65 21.81 -7.91
C PRO A 113 7.81 22.21 -8.83
N PHE A 114 8.52 23.31 -8.50
CA PHE A 114 9.66 23.79 -9.29
C PHE A 114 10.79 22.76 -9.33
N PHE A 115 11.24 22.26 -8.18
CA PHE A 115 12.29 21.24 -8.15
C PHE A 115 11.82 19.89 -8.70
N TYR A 116 10.58 19.49 -8.43
CA TYR A 116 10.05 18.21 -8.92
C TYR A 116 9.99 18.13 -10.45
N LEU A 117 9.76 19.26 -11.14
CA LEU A 117 9.74 19.36 -12.60
C LEU A 117 10.98 18.74 -13.27
N PHE A 118 12.16 18.86 -12.64
CA PHE A 118 13.41 18.39 -13.23
C PHE A 118 13.64 16.88 -13.08
N PHE A 119 13.16 16.30 -11.98
CA PHE A 119 13.51 14.93 -11.58
C PHE A 119 12.37 13.92 -11.73
N GLY A 120 11.11 14.38 -11.72
CA GLY A 120 9.93 13.53 -11.74
C GLY A 120 9.73 12.81 -13.08
N THR A 121 9.07 11.66 -13.05
CA THR A 121 8.58 10.93 -14.25
C THR A 121 7.05 10.91 -14.36
N SER A 122 6.33 11.07 -13.25
CA SER A 122 4.88 11.15 -13.23
C SER A 122 4.40 12.44 -13.86
N ARG A 123 3.47 12.33 -14.80
CA ARG A 123 2.95 13.48 -15.56
C ARG A 123 1.96 14.35 -14.77
N HIS A 124 1.36 13.79 -13.72
CA HIS A 124 0.21 14.41 -13.03
C HIS A 124 0.47 14.63 -11.54
N ALA A 125 1.68 14.40 -11.03
CA ALA A 125 1.96 14.57 -9.61
C ALA A 125 2.04 16.06 -9.23
N SER A 126 1.11 16.52 -8.37
CA SER A 126 1.15 17.84 -7.74
C SER A 126 1.83 17.73 -6.37
N ILE A 127 3.07 18.23 -6.30
CA ILE A 127 3.88 18.23 -5.06
C ILE A 127 3.78 19.58 -4.37
N GLY A 128 3.65 19.57 -3.05
CA GLY A 128 3.72 20.77 -2.22
C GLY A 128 3.36 20.47 -0.79
N SER A 129 2.65 21.40 -0.14
CA SER A 129 2.15 21.23 1.21
C SER A 129 1.03 20.19 1.28
N VAL A 130 0.99 19.38 2.34
CA VAL A 130 -0.06 18.38 2.59
C VAL A 130 -0.47 18.42 4.07
N SER A 131 -1.77 18.34 4.34
CA SER A 131 -2.35 18.55 5.69
C SER A 131 -1.78 17.63 6.77
N PHE A 132 -1.78 16.31 6.55
CA PHE A 132 -1.31 15.36 7.56
C PHE A 132 0.21 15.38 7.75
N ILE A 133 0.98 15.70 6.70
CA ILE A 133 2.44 15.91 6.81
C ILE A 133 2.73 17.17 7.62
N ALA A 134 1.96 18.24 7.39
CA ALA A 134 2.06 19.46 8.17
C ALA A 134 1.71 19.24 9.65
N LEU A 135 0.69 18.43 9.95
CA LEU A 135 0.33 18.06 11.32
C LEU A 135 1.45 17.24 11.99
N MET A 136 1.99 16.21 11.33
CA MET A 136 3.14 15.43 11.85
C MET A 136 4.39 16.30 12.07
N THR A 137 4.60 17.27 11.18
CA THR A 137 5.66 18.29 11.31
C THR A 137 5.40 19.17 12.52
N GLY A 138 4.17 19.62 12.74
CA GLY A 138 3.77 20.43 13.89
C GLY A 138 4.04 19.75 15.22
N VAL A 139 3.69 18.45 15.33
CA VAL A 139 3.99 17.64 16.52
C VAL A 139 5.49 17.52 16.76
N THR A 140 6.27 17.31 15.70
CA THR A 140 7.74 17.25 15.80
C THR A 140 8.34 18.60 16.22
N ASN A 141 7.80 19.68 15.68
CA ASN A 141 8.23 21.04 15.97
C ASN A 141 7.96 21.39 17.46
N GLU A 142 6.77 21.05 17.96
CA GLU A 142 6.38 21.23 19.36
C GLU A 142 7.25 20.40 20.31
N MET A 143 7.47 19.11 20.01
CA MET A 143 8.34 18.23 20.80
C MET A 143 9.77 18.80 20.97
N VAL A 144 10.33 19.38 19.91
CA VAL A 144 11.67 19.99 19.96
C VAL A 144 11.64 21.32 20.71
N GLN A 145 10.60 22.14 20.52
CA GLN A 145 10.43 23.40 21.25
C GLN A 145 10.31 23.18 22.76
N GLU A 146 9.53 22.19 23.20
CA GLU A 146 9.42 21.79 24.60
C GLU A 146 10.77 21.29 25.14
N LYS A 147 11.47 20.45 24.38
CA LYS A 147 12.78 19.91 24.76
C LYS A 147 13.83 21.01 24.98
N TYR A 148 13.81 22.06 24.16
CA TYR A 148 14.73 23.19 24.25
C TYR A 148 14.20 24.35 25.10
N LYS A 149 12.98 24.25 25.66
CA LYS A 149 12.29 25.30 26.41
C LYS A 149 12.18 26.63 25.65
N ILE A 150 11.99 26.56 24.33
CA ILE A 150 11.82 27.73 23.48
C ILE A 150 10.42 28.30 23.76
N GLY A 151 10.34 29.38 24.55
CA GLY A 151 9.08 30.10 24.81
C GLY A 151 8.50 29.98 26.23
N ILE A 152 9.12 29.27 27.17
CA ILE A 152 8.76 29.39 28.61
C ILE A 152 9.68 30.45 29.24
N PHE A 153 9.29 31.71 29.10
CA PHE A 153 9.72 32.74 30.04
C PHE A 153 8.91 32.57 31.32
N GLU A 154 9.36 31.69 32.22
CA GLU A 154 9.08 31.96 33.63
C GLU A 154 9.98 33.14 34.03
N PRO A 155 9.46 34.25 34.60
CA PRO A 155 10.28 35.24 35.25
C PRO A 155 10.74 34.63 36.57
N LEU A 156 11.73 33.74 36.51
CA LEU A 156 12.47 33.33 37.70
C LEU A 156 13.46 34.45 38.00
N ASN A 157 13.15 35.21 39.04
CA ASN A 157 14.08 36.06 39.77
C ASN A 157 15.50 35.48 39.72
N ASN A 158 16.40 36.15 38.98
CA ASN A 158 17.83 35.82 38.91
C ASN A 158 18.19 34.35 38.60
N GLY A 159 17.46 33.71 37.69
CA GLY A 159 17.84 32.39 37.14
C GLY A 159 18.43 32.51 35.74
N THR A 160 19.69 32.92 35.58
CA THR A 160 20.41 32.68 34.32
C THR A 160 20.50 31.17 34.10
N PHE A 161 19.81 30.64 33.09
CA PHE A 161 19.94 29.23 32.72
C PHE A 161 21.40 28.97 32.29
N ILE A 162 22.13 28.20 33.08
CA ILE A 162 23.47 27.74 32.74
C ILE A 162 23.31 26.63 31.69
N TYR A 163 23.28 27.00 30.42
CA TYR A 163 23.53 26.05 29.35
C TYR A 163 24.96 25.52 29.54
N ARG A 164 25.18 24.20 29.41
CA ARG A 164 26.54 23.66 29.39
C ARG A 164 27.31 24.36 28.27
N GLU A 165 28.58 24.72 28.51
CA GLU A 165 29.46 25.28 27.47
C GLU A 165 29.34 24.44 26.18
N GLY A 166 28.90 25.08 25.09
CA GLY A 166 28.62 24.42 23.80
C GLY A 166 27.13 24.21 23.45
N GLU A 167 26.18 24.46 24.35
CA GLU A 167 24.73 24.28 24.12
C GLU A 167 23.92 25.58 23.96
N GLU A 168 24.56 26.76 23.96
CA GLU A 168 23.90 28.08 23.81
C GLU A 168 23.06 28.21 22.54
N TRP A 169 23.43 27.48 21.48
CA TRP A 169 22.70 27.46 20.21
C TRP A 169 21.26 26.94 20.34
N LYS A 170 20.90 26.24 21.43
CA LYS A 170 19.55 25.72 21.68
C LYS A 170 18.53 26.84 21.94
N GLY A 171 18.95 27.97 22.55
CA GLY A 171 18.07 29.10 22.85
C GLY A 171 17.72 29.97 21.63
N SER A 172 18.49 29.87 20.54
CA SER A 172 18.30 30.65 19.31
C SER A 172 17.55 29.90 18.20
N VAL A 173 17.14 28.65 18.43
CA VAL A 173 16.49 27.84 17.40
C VAL A 173 15.09 28.35 17.13
N THR A 174 14.80 28.67 15.87
CA THR A 174 13.45 29.08 15.46
C THR A 174 12.60 27.89 15.00
N PRO A 175 11.26 27.96 15.12
CA PRO A 175 10.36 26.90 14.63
C PRO A 175 10.58 26.55 13.15
N ILE A 176 10.92 27.54 12.32
CA ILE A 176 11.21 27.33 10.90
C ILE A 176 12.52 26.58 10.67
N GLN A 177 13.56 26.82 11.48
CA GLN A 177 14.81 26.08 11.39
C GLN A 177 14.62 24.60 11.76
N ILE A 178 13.74 24.28 12.70
CA ILE A 178 13.38 22.90 13.06
C ILE A 178 12.73 22.21 11.86
N THR A 179 11.70 22.83 11.27
CA THR A 179 10.96 22.22 10.15
C THR A 179 11.78 22.16 8.85
N THR A 180 12.69 23.11 8.63
CA THR A 180 13.63 23.10 7.51
C THR A 180 14.65 21.97 7.65
N THR A 181 15.21 21.80 8.86
CA THR A 181 16.11 20.69 9.17
C THR A 181 15.38 19.34 9.08
N LEU A 182 14.12 19.28 9.49
CA LEU A 182 13.28 18.09 9.31
C LEU A 182 13.07 17.77 7.82
N THR A 183 12.86 18.78 6.98
CA THR A 183 12.74 18.60 5.52
C THR A 183 14.02 18.04 4.91
N PHE A 184 15.18 18.55 5.35
CA PHE A 184 16.49 18.04 4.93
C PHE A 184 16.71 16.59 5.35
N THR A 185 16.42 16.25 6.61
CA THR A 185 16.58 14.88 7.12
C THR A 185 15.66 13.89 6.41
N ILE A 186 14.40 14.26 6.19
CA ILE A 186 13.46 13.48 5.38
C ILE A 186 14.02 13.26 3.97
N GLY A 187 14.55 14.31 3.34
CA GLY A 187 15.17 14.21 2.02
C GLY A 187 16.33 13.23 1.97
N ILE A 188 17.21 13.23 2.98
CA ILE A 188 18.31 12.27 3.12
C ILE A 188 17.79 10.84 3.32
N ILE A 189 16.80 10.65 4.19
CA ILE A 189 16.23 9.32 4.47
C ILE A 189 15.56 8.75 3.21
N LEU A 190 14.79 9.58 2.48
CA LEU A 190 14.20 9.21 1.20
C LEU A 190 15.28 8.88 0.16
N LEU A 191 16.38 9.64 0.12
CA LEU A 191 17.49 9.39 -0.79
C LEU A 191 18.17 8.04 -0.46
N LEU A 192 18.43 7.78 0.82
CA LEU A 192 18.99 6.52 1.30
C LEU A 192 18.06 5.34 0.94
N SER A 193 16.75 5.53 1.15
CA SER A 193 15.71 4.57 0.74
C SER A 193 15.73 4.29 -0.77
N SER A 194 15.95 5.33 -1.59
CA SER A 194 16.10 5.21 -3.05
C SER A 194 17.36 4.44 -3.47
N ILE A 195 18.49 4.73 -2.83
CA ILE A 195 19.78 4.06 -3.08
C ILE A 195 19.70 2.58 -2.72
N LEU A 196 19.11 2.27 -1.56
CA LEU A 196 18.83 0.91 -1.08
C LEU A 196 17.73 0.20 -1.88
N LYS A 197 17.08 0.89 -2.83
CA LYS A 197 15.97 0.38 -3.65
C LYS A 197 14.81 -0.15 -2.80
N LEU A 198 14.51 0.52 -1.68
CA LEU A 198 13.42 0.17 -0.76
C LEU A 198 12.02 0.47 -1.32
N LYS A 199 11.87 0.63 -2.64
CA LYS A 199 10.55 0.60 -3.32
C LYS A 199 9.77 -0.70 -3.06
N VAL A 200 10.41 -1.74 -2.53
CA VAL A 200 9.73 -2.95 -2.06
C VAL A 200 8.86 -2.64 -0.84
N LEU A 201 9.22 -1.67 0.00
CA LEU A 201 8.43 -1.31 1.19
C LEU A 201 7.01 -0.89 0.83
N THR A 202 6.82 -0.21 -0.30
CA THR A 202 5.48 0.16 -0.79
C THR A 202 4.67 -1.02 -1.30
N THR A 203 5.29 -2.19 -1.53
CA THR A 203 4.57 -3.43 -1.85
C THR A 203 3.87 -4.00 -0.62
N TYR A 204 4.35 -3.67 0.58
CA TYR A 204 3.79 -4.15 1.84
C TYR A 204 2.70 -3.23 2.42
N MET A 205 2.39 -2.10 1.76
CA MET A 205 1.33 -1.19 2.19
C MET A 205 0.15 -1.29 1.21
N PRO A 206 -0.87 -2.10 1.51
CA PRO A 206 -2.02 -2.24 0.64
C PRO A 206 -2.85 -0.94 0.57
N ASP A 207 -3.55 -0.72 -0.53
CA ASP A 207 -4.39 0.47 -0.73
C ASP A 207 -5.43 0.65 0.40
N SER A 208 -5.93 -0.46 0.97
CA SER A 208 -6.85 -0.44 2.12
C SER A 208 -6.23 0.20 3.36
N LEU A 209 -4.94 -0.02 3.61
CA LEU A 209 -4.21 0.62 4.71
C LEU A 209 -4.09 2.12 4.48
N ILE A 210 -3.66 2.54 3.28
CA ILE A 210 -3.44 3.95 2.96
C ILE A 210 -4.77 4.72 3.06
N LYS A 211 -5.87 4.15 2.53
CA LYS A 211 -7.20 4.76 2.59
C LYS A 211 -7.72 4.88 4.02
N GLY A 212 -7.57 3.85 4.86
CA GLY A 212 -8.01 3.91 6.26
C GLY A 212 -7.15 4.89 7.08
N PHE A 213 -5.83 4.83 6.92
CA PHE A 213 -4.86 5.76 7.54
C PHE A 213 -5.14 7.22 7.18
N THR A 214 -5.27 7.53 5.89
CA THR A 214 -5.54 8.92 5.44
C THR A 214 -6.89 9.44 5.91
N THR A 215 -7.90 8.56 6.04
CA THR A 215 -9.22 8.94 6.57
C THR A 215 -9.17 9.23 8.07
N GLY A 216 -8.39 8.46 8.85
CA GLY A 216 -8.17 8.78 10.27
C GLY A 216 -7.31 10.04 10.46
N ALA A 217 -6.29 10.25 9.64
CA ALA A 217 -5.53 11.49 9.61
C ALA A 217 -6.41 12.71 9.26
N ALA A 218 -7.40 12.55 8.36
CA ALA A 218 -8.36 13.60 8.05
C ALA A 218 -9.23 14.00 9.25
N VAL A 219 -9.54 13.08 10.18
CA VAL A 219 -10.22 13.41 11.45
C VAL A 219 -9.37 14.34 12.31
N HIS A 220 -8.09 14.02 12.49
CA HIS A 220 -7.14 14.87 13.23
C HIS A 220 -7.00 16.26 12.61
N VAL A 221 -6.93 16.34 11.28
CA VAL A 221 -6.86 17.62 10.56
C VAL A 221 -8.16 18.40 10.77
N LEU A 222 -9.34 17.79 10.61
CA LEU A 222 -10.64 18.44 10.79
C LEU A 222 -10.77 19.03 12.20
N LEU A 223 -10.45 18.26 13.23
CA LEU A 223 -10.50 18.72 14.63
C LEU A 223 -9.53 19.88 14.89
N SER A 224 -8.42 19.93 14.15
CA SER A 224 -7.45 21.03 14.19
C SER A 224 -7.81 22.23 13.33
N GLN A 225 -8.96 22.20 12.64
CA GLN A 225 -9.54 23.38 11.97
C GLN A 225 -10.72 23.96 12.77
N LEU A 226 -11.29 23.21 13.71
CA LEU A 226 -12.50 23.62 14.43
C LEU A 226 -12.26 24.81 15.36
N ASP A 227 -11.08 24.94 15.93
CA ASP A 227 -10.64 26.09 16.73
C ASP A 227 -10.77 27.40 15.94
N ASP A 228 -10.25 27.45 14.71
CA ASP A 228 -10.35 28.62 13.84
C ASP A 228 -11.76 28.86 13.28
N ILE A 229 -12.51 27.80 12.99
CA ILE A 229 -13.91 27.90 12.53
C ILE A 229 -14.78 28.55 13.63
N LEU A 230 -14.56 28.15 14.87
CA LEU A 230 -15.26 28.66 16.05
C LEU A 230 -14.66 29.97 16.60
N GLY A 231 -13.43 30.32 16.20
CA GLY A 231 -12.72 31.50 16.69
C GLY A 231 -12.26 31.38 18.14
N VAL A 232 -11.95 30.17 18.59
CA VAL A 232 -11.48 29.88 19.96
C VAL A 232 -10.04 29.39 19.96
N ASN A 233 -9.27 29.74 20.98
CA ASN A 233 -7.88 29.28 21.11
C ASN A 233 -7.84 28.02 21.98
N ILE A 234 -7.43 26.90 21.38
CA ILE A 234 -7.32 25.61 22.07
C ILE A 234 -5.85 25.22 22.10
N PRO A 235 -5.30 24.81 23.27
CA PRO A 235 -3.94 24.32 23.33
C PRO A 235 -3.77 23.11 22.42
N ARG A 236 -2.57 22.96 21.86
CA ARG A 236 -2.22 21.75 21.12
C ARG A 236 -2.09 20.62 22.14
N ILE A 237 -2.83 19.56 21.90
CA ILE A 237 -2.78 18.33 22.69
C ILE A 237 -2.15 17.28 21.78
N SER A 238 -1.27 16.46 22.34
CA SER A 238 -0.66 15.31 21.67
C SER A 238 -0.76 14.07 22.56
N GLY A 239 -0.60 12.89 21.97
CA GLY A 239 -0.61 11.62 22.71
C GLY A 239 -1.87 10.79 22.56
N PHE A 240 -1.96 9.70 23.33
CA PHE A 240 -3.05 8.75 23.23
C PHE A 240 -4.40 9.39 23.60
N GLY A 241 -5.40 9.21 22.75
CA GLY A 241 -6.73 9.79 22.95
C GLY A 241 -6.82 11.29 22.67
N ASN A 242 -5.82 11.88 22.00
CA ASN A 242 -5.78 13.31 21.64
C ASN A 242 -7.10 13.82 21.03
N VAL A 243 -7.67 13.06 20.09
CA VAL A 243 -8.98 13.39 19.47
C VAL A 243 -10.08 13.61 20.51
N ILE A 244 -10.17 12.74 21.51
CA ILE A 244 -11.19 12.80 22.56
C ILE A 244 -10.92 14.00 23.48
N LEU A 245 -9.67 14.19 23.90
CA LEU A 245 -9.26 15.31 24.74
C LEU A 245 -9.53 16.65 24.05
N LYS A 246 -9.22 16.76 22.76
CA LYS A 246 -9.48 17.96 21.96
C LYS A 246 -10.98 18.22 21.78
N LEU A 247 -11.79 17.18 21.61
CA LEU A 247 -13.25 17.30 21.61
C LEU A 247 -13.79 17.81 22.95
N ILE A 248 -13.29 17.30 24.07
CA ILE A 248 -13.67 17.78 25.41
C ILE A 248 -13.28 19.26 25.57
N ALA A 249 -12.05 19.62 25.21
CA ALA A 249 -11.59 21.01 25.26
C ALA A 249 -12.43 21.95 24.37
N LEU A 250 -12.80 21.49 23.16
CA LEU A 250 -13.73 22.20 22.26
C LEU A 250 -15.08 22.41 22.94
N THR A 251 -15.66 21.38 23.56
CA THR A 251 -16.96 21.50 24.23
C THR A 251 -16.95 22.48 25.40
N GLN A 252 -15.83 22.58 26.12
CA GLN A 252 -15.65 23.54 27.22
C GLN A 252 -15.54 24.99 26.72
N GLN A 253 -15.01 25.21 25.51
CA GLN A 253 -14.83 26.53 24.91
C GLN A 253 -16.05 27.01 24.09
N ILE A 254 -17.12 26.22 23.98
CA ILE A 254 -18.37 26.61 23.30
C ILE A 254 -18.92 27.99 23.75
N PRO A 255 -18.88 28.36 25.04
CA PRO A 255 -19.36 29.68 25.47
C PRO A 255 -18.53 30.85 24.94
N ASN A 256 -17.25 30.63 24.61
CA ASN A 256 -16.30 31.66 24.18
C ASN A 256 -16.22 31.77 22.65
N VAL A 257 -17.14 31.14 21.92
CA VAL A 257 -17.17 31.14 20.46
C VAL A 257 -17.40 32.55 19.93
N ASN A 258 -16.57 32.96 18.98
CA ASN A 258 -16.76 34.23 18.28
C ASN A 258 -17.86 34.04 17.22
N PHE A 259 -18.97 34.75 17.41
CA PHE A 259 -20.14 34.63 16.53
C PHE A 259 -19.83 35.02 15.08
N ILE A 260 -18.94 35.99 14.86
CA ILE A 260 -18.62 36.51 13.53
C ILE A 260 -17.74 35.53 12.77
N THR A 261 -16.78 34.89 13.44
CA THR A 261 -15.97 33.83 12.81
C THR A 261 -16.83 32.64 12.42
N LEU A 262 -17.78 32.25 13.28
CA LEU A 262 -18.74 31.17 13.00
C LEU A 262 -19.60 31.51 11.77
N LEU A 263 -20.19 32.71 11.73
CA LEU A 263 -21.03 33.15 10.62
C LEU A 263 -20.26 33.18 9.29
N CYS A 264 -19.04 33.73 9.31
CA CYS A 264 -18.16 33.74 8.14
C CYS A 264 -17.83 32.31 7.69
N SER A 265 -17.54 31.40 8.62
CA SER A 265 -17.24 30.00 8.32
C SER A 265 -18.43 29.28 7.69
N ILE A 266 -19.63 29.41 8.26
CA ILE A 266 -20.86 28.82 7.72
C ILE A 266 -21.12 29.35 6.30
N PHE A 267 -20.99 30.66 6.09
CA PHE A 267 -21.15 31.26 4.77
C PHE A 267 -20.13 30.72 3.76
N THR A 268 -18.86 30.61 4.14
CA THR A 268 -17.81 30.07 3.24
C THR A 268 -18.09 28.60 2.87
N ILE A 269 -18.46 27.75 3.82
CA ILE A 269 -18.78 26.34 3.56
C ILE A 269 -20.01 26.24 2.65
N ALA A 270 -21.06 27.02 2.93
CA ALA A 270 -22.26 27.06 2.08
C ALA A 270 -21.93 27.53 0.65
N PHE A 271 -21.13 28.59 0.51
CA PHE A 271 -20.71 29.10 -0.80
C PHE A 271 -19.90 28.06 -1.59
N LEU A 272 -18.92 27.40 -0.97
CA LEU A 272 -18.13 26.35 -1.60
C LEU A 272 -18.99 25.15 -2.00
N TRP A 273 -19.93 24.76 -1.13
CA TRP A 273 -20.86 23.65 -1.38
C TRP A 273 -21.80 23.94 -2.55
N ILE A 274 -22.38 25.15 -2.59
CA ILE A 274 -23.23 25.61 -3.70
C ILE A 274 -22.43 25.70 -5.01
N GLY A 275 -21.21 26.22 -4.94
CA GLY A 275 -20.30 26.34 -6.08
C GLY A 275 -19.99 25.00 -6.73
N ASP A 276 -19.65 24.00 -5.91
CA ASP A 276 -19.29 22.67 -6.41
C ASP A 276 -20.51 21.88 -6.94
N ILE A 277 -21.65 21.92 -6.25
CA ILE A 277 -22.82 21.09 -6.60
C ILE A 277 -23.70 21.71 -7.68
N PHE A 278 -23.92 23.02 -7.68
CA PHE A 278 -24.87 23.66 -8.60
C PHE A 278 -24.14 24.41 -9.71
N ILE A 279 -23.21 25.29 -9.36
CA ILE A 279 -22.58 26.21 -10.32
C ILE A 279 -21.64 25.44 -11.25
N THR A 280 -20.81 24.56 -10.72
CA THR A 280 -19.85 23.77 -11.51
C THR A 280 -20.51 22.93 -12.61
N PRO A 281 -21.52 22.07 -12.32
CA PRO A 281 -22.17 21.31 -13.39
C PRO A 281 -22.98 22.19 -14.35
N PHE A 282 -23.58 23.28 -13.87
CA PHE A 282 -24.25 24.24 -14.74
C PHE A 282 -23.29 24.88 -15.75
N VAL A 283 -22.12 25.35 -15.29
CA VAL A 283 -21.10 25.96 -16.15
C VAL A 283 -20.45 24.94 -17.07
N LYS A 284 -20.17 23.73 -16.59
CA LYS A 284 -19.64 22.64 -17.44
C LYS A 284 -20.61 22.25 -18.57
N ARG A 285 -21.92 22.32 -18.31
CA ARG A 285 -22.95 22.06 -19.33
C ARG A 285 -23.07 23.18 -20.35
N LYS A 286 -22.94 24.45 -19.94
CA LYS A 286 -23.24 25.62 -20.78
C LYS A 286 -22.02 26.24 -21.49
N VAL A 287 -20.82 26.13 -20.92
CA VAL A 287 -19.61 26.83 -21.40
C VAL A 287 -18.55 25.85 -21.91
N SER A 288 -17.97 25.05 -21.03
CA SER A 288 -16.95 24.06 -21.42
C SER A 288 -16.72 23.04 -20.30
N PRO A 289 -16.58 21.74 -20.62
CA PRO A 289 -16.31 20.70 -19.61
C PRO A 289 -14.93 20.83 -18.95
N LYS A 290 -14.01 21.58 -19.54
CA LYS A 290 -12.62 21.75 -19.07
C LYS A 290 -12.43 22.92 -18.09
N LEU A 291 -13.44 23.78 -17.93
CA LEU A 291 -13.33 24.94 -17.05
C LEU A 291 -13.55 24.53 -15.59
N VAL A 292 -12.56 24.81 -14.74
CA VAL A 292 -12.65 24.66 -13.28
C VAL A 292 -12.70 26.05 -12.67
N ILE A 293 -13.75 26.32 -11.90
CA ILE A 293 -13.97 27.62 -11.25
C ILE A 293 -13.30 27.58 -9.88
N PRO A 294 -12.33 28.46 -9.60
CA PRO A 294 -11.65 28.50 -8.31
C PRO A 294 -12.50 29.22 -7.25
N PHE A 295 -13.54 28.57 -6.74
CA PHE A 295 -14.40 29.16 -5.70
C PHE A 295 -13.61 29.57 -4.45
N GLU A 296 -12.50 28.88 -4.13
CA GLU A 296 -11.63 29.21 -3.00
C GLU A 296 -11.00 30.59 -3.14
N MET A 297 -10.57 30.99 -4.34
CA MET A 297 -10.02 32.33 -4.55
C MET A 297 -11.09 33.41 -4.53
N ILE A 298 -12.27 33.14 -5.08
CA ILE A 298 -13.36 34.11 -5.10
C ILE A 298 -13.78 34.43 -3.67
N ILE A 299 -13.95 33.41 -2.83
CA ILE A 299 -14.34 33.61 -1.43
C ILE A 299 -13.23 34.28 -0.62
N MET A 300 -11.95 33.93 -0.84
CA MET A 300 -10.82 34.62 -0.21
C MET A 300 -10.77 36.10 -0.60
N ALA A 301 -10.86 36.42 -1.89
CA ALA A 301 -10.83 37.80 -2.36
C ALA A 301 -11.98 38.63 -1.78
N PHE A 302 -13.19 38.06 -1.76
CA PHE A 302 -14.36 38.68 -1.14
C PHE A 302 -14.11 39.04 0.34
N PHE A 303 -13.58 38.09 1.13
CA PHE A 303 -13.35 38.33 2.54
C PHE A 303 -12.11 39.15 2.86
N ILE A 304 -11.09 39.20 2.00
CA ILE A 304 -9.98 40.14 2.13
C ILE A 304 -10.53 41.57 2.04
N VAL A 305 -11.38 41.82 1.03
CA VAL A 305 -12.02 43.12 0.83
C VAL A 305 -12.92 43.47 2.02
N MET A 306 -13.79 42.55 2.44
CA MET A 306 -14.67 42.77 3.60
C MET A 306 -13.91 42.96 4.91
N SER A 307 -12.88 42.17 5.18
CA SER A 307 -12.05 42.27 6.39
C SER A 307 -11.32 43.61 6.48
N ASN A 308 -10.86 44.12 5.33
CA ASN A 308 -10.24 45.45 5.24
C ASN A 308 -11.27 46.57 5.47
N PHE A 309 -12.48 46.47 4.90
CA PHE A 309 -13.53 47.49 5.08
C PHE A 309 -14.09 47.56 6.50
N PHE A 310 -14.30 46.41 7.14
CA PHE A 310 -14.94 46.31 8.46
C PHE A 310 -13.96 46.19 9.63
N TYR A 311 -12.65 46.16 9.36
CA TYR A 311 -11.59 45.98 10.35
C TYR A 311 -11.84 44.78 11.28
N PHE A 312 -12.02 43.59 10.70
CA PHE A 312 -12.45 42.39 11.43
C PHE A 312 -11.57 42.02 12.64
N ASN A 313 -10.25 42.23 12.54
CA ASN A 313 -9.36 41.96 13.67
C ASN A 313 -9.59 42.93 14.84
N GLN A 314 -9.69 44.24 14.56
CA GLN A 314 -9.80 45.27 15.59
C GLN A 314 -11.18 45.34 16.23
N ASN A 315 -12.25 45.25 15.42
CA ASN A 315 -13.61 45.44 15.90
C ASN A 315 -14.24 44.16 16.44
N PHE A 316 -13.82 43.00 15.92
CA PHE A 316 -14.50 41.73 16.14
C PHE A 316 -13.58 40.62 16.63
N ASN A 317 -12.31 40.91 16.96
CA ASN A 317 -11.32 39.94 17.44
C ASN A 317 -11.23 38.68 16.54
N VAL A 318 -11.34 38.86 15.23
CA VAL A 318 -11.19 37.77 14.26
C VAL A 318 -9.71 37.57 13.97
N ASN A 319 -9.22 36.34 14.17
CA ASN A 319 -7.85 35.96 13.85
C ASN A 319 -7.58 36.11 12.34
N ILE A 320 -6.56 36.89 11.98
CA ILE A 320 -6.10 37.12 10.59
C ILE A 320 -4.75 36.45 10.32
N VAL A 321 -4.38 36.34 9.04
CA VAL A 321 -3.10 35.76 8.59
C VAL A 321 -1.88 36.53 9.09
N GLY A 322 -1.94 37.87 9.09
CA GLY A 322 -0.83 38.72 9.53
C GLY A 322 0.21 38.96 8.43
N GLU A 323 1.39 39.44 8.81
CA GLU A 323 2.41 39.88 7.84
C GLU A 323 2.90 38.74 6.94
N VAL A 324 2.74 38.95 5.63
CA VAL A 324 3.26 38.07 4.58
C VAL A 324 4.37 38.84 3.87
N SER A 325 5.62 38.35 3.94
CA SER A 325 6.75 39.01 3.29
C SER A 325 6.69 38.86 1.76
N ASN A 326 7.04 39.93 1.05
CA ASN A 326 7.03 39.97 -0.44
C ASN A 326 8.34 39.50 -1.07
N THR A 327 9.29 39.08 -0.24
CA THR A 327 10.62 38.72 -0.70
C THR A 327 10.69 37.23 -1.01
N LEU A 328 11.47 36.88 -2.02
CA LEU A 328 11.89 35.51 -2.22
C LEU A 328 12.66 35.00 -0.99
N PRO A 329 12.49 33.72 -0.60
CA PRO A 329 13.25 33.15 0.50
C PRO A 329 14.74 33.17 0.16
N LYS A 330 15.55 33.66 1.11
CA LYS A 330 17.01 33.58 0.99
C LYS A 330 17.45 32.14 1.27
N PRO A 331 18.48 31.62 0.57
CA PRO A 331 19.04 30.33 0.90
C PRO A 331 19.62 30.32 2.31
N GLU A 332 19.25 29.34 3.13
CA GLU A 332 19.75 29.12 4.49
C GLU A 332 20.11 27.64 4.64
N VAL A 333 21.25 27.35 5.26
CA VAL A 333 21.70 25.97 5.49
C VAL A 333 20.97 25.40 6.71
N PRO A 334 20.37 24.19 6.62
CA PRO A 334 19.67 23.59 7.75
C PRO A 334 20.62 23.31 8.92
N ASN A 335 20.18 23.56 10.14
CA ASN A 335 20.98 23.37 11.34
C ASN A 335 21.11 21.88 11.68
N LEU A 336 22.23 21.28 11.25
CA LEU A 336 22.50 19.85 11.41
C LEU A 336 22.54 19.38 12.88
N LYS A 337 22.69 20.28 13.85
CA LYS A 337 22.75 19.92 15.28
C LYS A 337 21.41 19.41 15.82
N ILE A 338 20.29 19.75 15.19
CA ILE A 338 18.93 19.34 15.60
C ILE A 338 18.61 17.90 15.13
N ILE A 339 19.35 17.37 14.15
CA ILE A 339 19.06 16.08 13.49
C ILE A 339 18.84 14.93 14.48
N PRO A 340 19.67 14.72 15.52
CA PRO A 340 19.49 13.60 16.45
C PRO A 340 18.12 13.60 17.14
N ASP A 341 17.54 14.78 17.37
CA ASP A 341 16.27 14.92 18.09
C ASP A 341 15.04 14.69 17.19
N ILE A 342 15.20 14.83 15.87
CA ILE A 342 14.11 14.72 14.90
C ILE A 342 14.19 13.46 14.03
N ILE A 343 15.30 12.70 14.08
CA ILE A 343 15.55 11.59 13.14
C ILE A 343 14.47 10.51 13.17
N ILE A 344 13.94 10.17 14.36
CA ILE A 344 12.90 9.15 14.51
C ILE A 344 11.61 9.60 13.82
N ASN A 345 11.17 10.84 14.07
CA ASN A 345 9.99 11.41 13.43
C ASN A 345 10.22 11.60 11.92
N GLY A 346 11.43 11.98 11.50
CA GLY A 346 11.84 12.06 10.10
C GLY A 346 11.73 10.71 9.37
N ILE A 347 12.13 9.60 10.00
CA ILE A 347 11.96 8.25 9.44
C ILE A 347 10.47 7.96 9.24
N MET A 348 9.63 8.21 10.25
CA MET A 348 8.19 7.94 10.16
C MET A 348 7.51 8.77 9.06
N ILE A 349 7.81 10.07 8.99
CA ILE A 349 7.26 10.96 7.96
C ILE A 349 7.76 10.54 6.57
N SER A 350 9.03 10.15 6.42
CA SER A 350 9.58 9.70 5.14
C SER A 350 8.88 8.46 4.59
N ILE A 351 8.52 7.50 5.47
CA ILE A 351 7.78 6.30 5.09
C ILE A 351 6.39 6.68 4.56
N VAL A 352 5.70 7.61 5.22
CA VAL A 352 4.41 8.13 4.75
C VAL A 352 4.54 8.81 3.39
N ILE A 353 5.50 9.73 3.25
CA ILE A 353 5.71 10.49 2.01
C ILE A 353 6.00 9.53 0.85
N MET A 354 6.93 8.58 1.05
CA MET A 354 7.28 7.58 0.04
C MET A 354 6.06 6.75 -0.39
N THR A 355 5.28 6.25 0.57
CA THR A 355 4.13 5.40 0.28
C THR A 355 3.03 6.15 -0.46
N VAL A 356 2.65 7.35 0.01
CA VAL A 356 1.62 8.16 -0.66
C VAL A 356 2.07 8.56 -2.06
N HIS A 357 3.34 8.95 -2.22
CA HIS A 357 3.88 9.33 -3.51
C HIS A 357 3.87 8.17 -4.52
N LEU A 358 4.41 7.00 -4.14
CA LEU A 358 4.50 5.85 -5.04
C LEU A 358 3.14 5.19 -5.34
N SER A 359 2.25 5.10 -4.34
CA SER A 359 0.88 4.59 -4.54
C SER A 359 0.10 5.46 -5.52
N MET A 360 0.12 6.78 -5.33
CA MET A 360 -0.64 7.70 -6.16
C MET A 360 -0.10 7.78 -7.58
N THR A 361 1.23 7.88 -7.75
CA THR A 361 1.85 7.92 -9.08
C THR A 361 1.58 6.61 -9.85
N LYS A 362 1.63 5.46 -9.18
CA LYS A 362 1.26 4.17 -9.78
C LYS A 362 -0.21 4.13 -10.17
N MET A 363 -1.12 4.49 -9.27
CA MET A 363 -2.56 4.55 -9.53
C MET A 363 -2.89 5.45 -10.73
N LEU A 364 -2.25 6.61 -10.84
CA LEU A 364 -2.45 7.52 -11.97
C LEU A 364 -1.87 6.96 -13.27
N SER A 365 -0.72 6.31 -13.21
CA SER A 365 -0.11 5.70 -14.40
C SER A 365 -0.95 4.56 -14.97
N THR A 366 -1.62 3.79 -14.12
CA THR A 366 -2.56 2.74 -14.54
C THR A 366 -3.86 3.35 -15.06
N ASN A 367 -4.43 4.33 -14.35
CA ASN A 367 -5.70 4.95 -14.75
C ASN A 367 -5.61 5.75 -16.05
N MET A 368 -4.44 6.33 -16.34
CA MET A 368 -4.19 7.18 -17.51
C MET A 368 -3.31 6.51 -18.57
N ASN A 369 -3.10 5.18 -18.47
CA ASN A 369 -2.41 4.35 -19.46
C ASN A 369 -0.96 4.77 -19.83
N TYR A 370 -0.17 5.22 -18.85
CA TYR A 370 1.26 5.54 -19.04
C TYR A 370 2.20 4.74 -18.12
N GLU A 371 1.78 3.56 -17.66
CA GLU A 371 2.55 2.71 -16.74
C GLU A 371 3.98 2.38 -17.24
N LYS A 372 4.17 2.24 -18.56
CA LYS A 372 5.49 1.97 -19.15
C LYS A 372 6.49 3.10 -18.96
N ASP A 373 6.00 4.33 -18.85
CA ASP A 373 6.85 5.52 -18.72
C ASP A 373 7.20 5.82 -17.27
N LEU A 374 6.36 5.36 -16.33
CA LEU A 374 6.56 5.59 -14.90
C LEU A 374 7.72 4.73 -14.37
N LYS A 375 8.77 5.40 -13.90
CA LYS A 375 9.90 4.72 -13.25
C LYS A 375 9.80 4.93 -11.74
N SER A 376 9.21 3.99 -11.01
CA SER A 376 9.02 4.11 -9.54
C SER A 376 10.30 4.38 -8.76
N GLY A 377 11.45 3.87 -9.22
CA GLY A 377 12.74 4.18 -8.58
C GLY A 377 13.17 5.64 -8.80
N GLN A 378 12.92 6.18 -9.99
CA GLN A 378 13.19 7.58 -10.31
C GLN A 378 12.25 8.52 -9.56
N GLU A 379 10.97 8.15 -9.37
CA GLU A 379 10.05 8.90 -8.52
C GLU A 379 10.56 9.07 -7.09
N LEU A 380 11.18 8.04 -6.53
CA LEU A 380 11.75 8.11 -5.19
C LEU A 380 12.98 9.04 -5.15
N TYR A 381 13.84 9.02 -6.17
CA TYR A 381 14.89 10.03 -6.31
C TYR A 381 14.29 11.44 -6.45
N ALA A 382 13.26 11.60 -7.27
CA ALA A 382 12.64 12.90 -7.55
C ALA A 382 12.11 13.57 -6.28
N ILE A 383 11.33 12.84 -5.45
CA ILE A 383 10.84 13.40 -4.19
C ILE A 383 12.00 13.68 -3.21
N SER A 384 13.02 12.82 -3.16
CA SER A 384 14.19 13.00 -2.28
C SER A 384 14.96 14.29 -2.61
N PHE A 385 15.32 14.47 -3.88
CA PHE A 385 16.02 15.67 -4.34
C PHE A 385 15.15 16.92 -4.22
N THR A 386 13.84 16.81 -4.45
CA THR A 386 12.89 17.90 -4.22
C THR A 386 12.89 18.35 -2.77
N SER A 387 12.84 17.44 -1.79
CA SER A 387 12.94 17.78 -0.37
C SER A 387 14.31 18.34 0.02
N ILE A 388 15.42 17.73 -0.40
CA ILE A 388 16.79 18.22 -0.10
C ILE A 388 16.99 19.63 -0.67
N LEU A 389 16.69 19.85 -1.95
CA LEU A 389 16.90 21.15 -2.59
C LEU A 389 15.98 22.22 -2.02
N SER A 390 14.75 21.85 -1.65
CA SER A 390 13.82 22.79 -1.00
C SER A 390 14.31 23.20 0.40
N SER A 391 14.96 22.30 1.15
CA SER A 391 15.44 22.56 2.51
C SER A 391 16.62 23.53 2.63
N PHE A 392 17.24 23.92 1.51
CA PHE A 392 18.16 25.07 1.50
C PHE A 392 17.43 26.41 1.54
N PHE A 393 16.10 26.40 1.60
CA PHE A 393 15.26 27.55 1.83
C PHE A 393 14.42 27.27 3.07
N PRO A 394 13.93 28.31 3.78
CA PRO A 394 13.07 28.12 4.94
C PRO A 394 11.73 27.50 4.51
N VAL A 395 11.58 26.19 4.71
CA VAL A 395 10.42 25.40 4.27
C VAL A 395 10.12 24.30 5.28
N TYR A 396 8.88 23.82 5.26
CA TYR A 396 8.52 22.59 5.95
C TYR A 396 8.33 21.42 4.96
N PRO A 397 8.21 20.17 5.43
CA PRO A 397 8.24 19.01 4.55
C PRO A 397 7.18 19.03 3.44
N ASN A 398 7.62 18.73 2.22
CA ASN A 398 6.77 18.65 1.04
C ASN A 398 6.37 17.21 0.72
N ALA A 399 5.21 17.03 0.09
CA ALA A 399 4.69 15.74 -0.32
C ALA A 399 3.70 15.87 -1.49
N LEU A 400 3.31 14.73 -2.06
CA LEU A 400 2.27 14.69 -3.10
C LEU A 400 0.89 14.86 -2.46
N ALA A 401 0.09 15.80 -2.99
CA ALA A 401 -1.28 16.03 -2.54
C ALA A 401 -2.30 15.27 -3.41
N ILE A 402 -3.03 14.32 -2.82
CA ILE A 402 -4.01 13.46 -3.53
C ILE A 402 -5.13 14.31 -4.16
N GLY A 403 -5.77 15.19 -3.36
CA GLY A 403 -6.89 16.03 -3.81
C GLY A 403 -6.49 16.97 -4.94
N ARG A 404 -5.38 17.72 -4.78
CA ARG A 404 -4.85 18.61 -5.83
C ARG A 404 -4.50 17.87 -7.10
N THR A 405 -3.85 16.73 -6.97
CA THR A 405 -3.50 15.88 -8.13
C THR A 405 -4.76 15.43 -8.89
N MET A 406 -5.85 15.10 -8.19
CA MET A 406 -7.12 14.77 -8.84
C MET A 406 -7.76 15.98 -9.53
N VAL A 407 -7.63 17.18 -8.96
CA VAL A 407 -8.08 18.41 -9.64
C VAL A 407 -7.25 18.68 -10.89
N LEU A 408 -5.93 18.50 -10.84
CA LEU A 408 -5.05 18.61 -11.99
C LEU A 408 -5.49 17.67 -13.13
N VAL A 409 -5.73 16.40 -12.80
CA VAL A 409 -6.19 15.39 -13.77
C VAL A 409 -7.57 15.74 -14.33
N SER A 410 -8.51 16.15 -13.48
CA SER A 410 -9.87 16.50 -13.93
C SER A 410 -9.94 17.80 -14.72
N SER A 411 -8.98 18.70 -14.52
CA SER A 411 -8.77 19.91 -15.35
C SER A 411 -8.12 19.60 -16.70
N GLY A 412 -7.75 18.34 -16.94
CA GLY A 412 -7.15 17.88 -18.19
C GLY A 412 -5.65 18.10 -18.29
N GLY A 413 -4.92 18.24 -17.18
CA GLY A 413 -3.45 18.24 -17.21
C GLY A 413 -2.91 16.96 -17.85
N ARG A 414 -1.90 17.08 -18.71
CA ARG A 414 -1.34 15.97 -19.50
C ARG A 414 0.14 15.75 -19.25
N THR A 415 0.89 16.79 -18.90
CA THR A 415 2.34 16.72 -18.68
C THR A 415 2.77 17.44 -17.41
N GLN A 416 4.06 17.29 -17.07
CA GLN A 416 4.68 17.96 -15.93
C GLN A 416 4.80 19.46 -16.09
N LEU A 417 4.60 20.01 -17.30
CA LEU A 417 4.61 21.46 -17.54
C LEU A 417 3.54 22.18 -16.71
N THR A 418 2.51 21.45 -16.26
CA THR A 418 1.53 21.90 -15.26
C THR A 418 2.18 22.43 -13.98
N ASN A 419 3.23 21.77 -13.48
CA ASN A 419 3.96 22.20 -12.30
C ASN A 419 4.74 23.49 -12.54
N PHE A 420 5.22 23.75 -13.77
CA PHE A 420 5.84 25.02 -14.13
C PHE A 420 4.84 26.17 -14.06
N PHE A 421 3.65 26.02 -14.65
CA PHE A 421 2.61 27.05 -14.58
C PHE A 421 2.11 27.29 -13.15
N SER A 422 1.98 26.22 -12.35
CA SER A 422 1.65 26.32 -10.92
C SER A 422 2.72 27.11 -10.15
N ALA A 423 4.00 26.75 -10.32
CA ALA A 423 5.11 27.44 -9.65
C ALA A 423 5.23 28.91 -10.09
N SER A 424 5.03 29.20 -11.38
CA SER A 424 5.03 30.56 -11.92
C SER A 424 3.91 31.43 -11.31
N LEU A 425 2.70 30.89 -11.19
CA LEU A 425 1.60 31.58 -10.51
C LEU A 425 1.93 31.84 -9.03
N LEU A 426 2.51 30.86 -8.33
CA LEU A 426 2.84 31.02 -6.92
C LEU A 426 3.96 32.05 -6.70
N LEU A 427 4.93 32.11 -7.61
CA LEU A 427 5.93 33.16 -7.62
C LEU A 427 5.28 34.54 -7.77
N PHE A 428 4.32 34.68 -8.69
CA PHE A 428 3.55 35.91 -8.85
C PHE A 428 2.75 36.27 -7.57
N VAL A 429 2.12 35.28 -6.93
CA VAL A 429 1.38 35.49 -5.68
C VAL A 429 2.30 35.99 -4.57
N ILE A 430 3.49 35.39 -4.39
CA ILE A 430 4.45 35.79 -3.36
C ILE A 430 4.92 37.24 -3.58
N LEU A 431 5.25 37.62 -4.82
CA LEU A 431 5.83 38.93 -5.12
C LEU A 431 4.79 40.07 -5.12
N PHE A 432 3.57 39.83 -5.60
CA PHE A 432 2.57 40.88 -5.84
C PHE A 432 1.34 40.79 -4.94
N ILE A 433 0.83 39.58 -4.66
CA ILE A 433 -0.42 39.38 -3.91
C ILE A 433 -0.16 39.25 -2.40
N GLY A 434 1.06 38.89 -2.00
CA GLY A 434 1.49 38.69 -0.60
C GLY A 434 0.91 39.69 0.40
N PRO A 435 1.07 41.02 0.22
CA PRO A 435 0.58 42.03 1.16
C PRO A 435 -0.93 41.99 1.37
N PHE A 436 -1.68 41.72 0.29
CA PHE A 436 -3.14 41.71 0.34
C PHE A 436 -3.68 40.55 1.18
N LEU A 437 -2.87 39.51 1.41
CA LEU A 437 -3.24 38.40 2.27
C LEU A 437 -3.22 38.75 3.76
N TYR A 438 -2.64 39.89 4.16
CA TYR A 438 -2.57 40.32 5.56
C TYR A 438 -3.93 40.31 6.26
N HIS A 439 -4.93 40.89 5.61
CA HIS A 439 -6.28 41.04 6.16
C HIS A 439 -7.11 39.75 6.09
N LEU A 440 -6.61 38.65 5.51
CA LEU A 440 -7.39 37.43 5.33
C LEU A 440 -7.72 36.77 6.69
N PRO A 441 -9.01 36.54 7.01
CA PRO A 441 -9.38 35.80 8.22
C PRO A 441 -8.97 34.31 8.16
N MET A 442 -8.43 33.80 9.26
CA MET A 442 -8.01 32.40 9.40
C MET A 442 -9.20 31.42 9.31
N CYS A 443 -10.39 31.82 9.77
CA CYS A 443 -11.59 30.97 9.75
C CYS A 443 -12.01 30.53 8.33
N ILE A 444 -11.73 31.34 7.31
CA ILE A 444 -12.02 31.02 5.90
C ILE A 444 -11.07 29.94 5.39
N LEU A 445 -9.79 30.04 5.74
CA LEU A 445 -8.78 29.04 5.37
C LEU A 445 -9.11 27.68 5.98
N SER A 446 -9.49 27.68 7.25
CA SER A 446 -9.87 26.47 8.00
C SER A 446 -11.16 25.85 7.46
N SER A 447 -12.11 26.68 7.04
CA SER A 447 -13.34 26.25 6.34
C SER A 447 -13.06 25.65 4.96
N ILE A 448 -12.12 26.22 4.18
CA ILE A 448 -11.66 25.66 2.90
C ILE A 448 -11.05 24.26 3.11
N ILE A 449 -10.22 24.09 4.15
CA ILE A 449 -9.65 22.77 4.47
C ILE A 449 -10.77 21.79 4.85
N ALA A 450 -11.68 22.18 5.75
CA ALA A 450 -12.78 21.34 6.17
C ALA A 450 -13.62 20.85 4.97
N PHE A 451 -13.91 21.75 4.02
CA PHE A 451 -14.60 21.39 2.78
C PHE A 451 -13.80 20.43 1.90
N ALA A 452 -12.48 20.64 1.74
CA ALA A 452 -11.62 19.78 0.93
C ALA A 452 -11.52 18.33 1.48
N LEU A 453 -11.58 18.15 2.80
CA LEU A 453 -11.54 16.85 3.47
C LEU A 453 -12.75 15.94 3.14
N ARG A 454 -13.87 16.50 2.65
CA ARG A 454 -15.04 15.72 2.18
C ARG A 454 -14.65 14.62 1.18
N SER A 455 -13.69 14.92 0.30
CA SER A 455 -13.20 13.97 -0.70
C SER A 455 -12.53 12.74 -0.07
N ILE A 456 -11.84 12.92 1.06
CA ILE A 456 -11.17 11.85 1.82
C ILE A 456 -12.20 11.07 2.63
N PHE A 457 -13.15 11.76 3.28
CA PHE A 457 -14.22 11.10 4.05
C PHE A 457 -15.15 10.23 3.18
N ARG A 458 -15.23 10.49 1.87
CA ARG A 458 -15.93 9.60 0.93
C ARG A 458 -15.37 8.17 0.94
N ASN A 459 -14.11 7.96 1.36
CA ASN A 459 -13.54 6.63 1.54
C ASN A 459 -14.28 5.79 2.60
N LEU A 460 -14.94 6.42 3.59
CA LEU A 460 -15.77 5.72 4.58
C LEU A 460 -16.91 4.94 3.91
N LEU A 461 -17.49 5.48 2.84
CA LEU A 461 -18.59 4.83 2.11
C LEU A 461 -18.14 3.59 1.34
N LEU A 462 -16.84 3.48 1.02
CA LEU A 462 -16.28 2.35 0.27
C LEU A 462 -16.03 1.12 1.15
N ILE A 463 -16.07 1.25 2.48
CA ILE A 463 -15.74 0.18 3.42
C ILE A 463 -16.59 -1.08 3.20
N ARG A 464 -17.89 -0.92 2.90
CA ARG A 464 -18.81 -2.04 2.67
C ARG A 464 -18.39 -2.86 1.46
N ASN A 465 -17.98 -2.20 0.38
CA ASN A 465 -17.55 -2.87 -0.84
C ASN A 465 -16.24 -3.63 -0.62
N ILE A 466 -15.29 -3.04 0.13
CA ILE A 466 -14.03 -3.70 0.50
C ILE A 466 -14.32 -4.93 1.35
N TRP A 467 -15.19 -4.83 2.36
CA TRP A 467 -15.51 -5.93 3.27
C TRP A 467 -16.17 -7.12 2.57
N ILE A 468 -17.09 -6.85 1.63
CA ILE A 468 -17.77 -7.90 0.83
C ILE A 468 -16.77 -8.62 -0.08
N SER A 469 -15.80 -7.88 -0.66
CA SER A 469 -14.78 -8.45 -1.55
C SER A 469 -13.73 -9.26 -0.78
N SER A 470 -13.18 -8.70 0.30
CA SER A 470 -12.11 -9.31 1.09
C SER A 470 -12.22 -8.87 2.55
N ARG A 471 -12.64 -9.80 3.41
CA ARG A 471 -12.76 -9.55 4.86
C ARG A 471 -11.45 -9.07 5.47
N TYR A 472 -10.33 -9.66 5.06
CA TYR A 472 -9.02 -9.28 5.58
C TYR A 472 -8.62 -7.86 5.17
N ASP A 473 -8.90 -7.42 3.94
CA ASP A 473 -8.59 -6.06 3.51
C ASP A 473 -9.51 -5.04 4.19
N GLY A 474 -10.76 -5.43 4.47
CA GLY A 474 -11.68 -4.67 5.32
C GLY A 474 -11.17 -4.54 6.76
N MET A 475 -10.62 -5.59 7.35
CA MET A 475 -9.98 -5.54 8.68
C MET A 475 -8.77 -4.60 8.70
N ILE A 476 -7.90 -4.64 7.68
CA ILE A 476 -6.75 -3.72 7.57
C ILE A 476 -7.24 -2.27 7.50
N TRP A 477 -8.28 -2.01 6.72
CA TRP A 477 -8.86 -0.67 6.63
C TRP A 477 -9.39 -0.20 7.99
N ILE A 478 -10.20 -1.01 8.69
CA ILE A 478 -10.80 -0.65 9.99
C ILE A 478 -9.71 -0.42 11.03
N THR A 479 -8.75 -1.34 11.15
CA THR A 479 -7.65 -1.21 12.10
C THR A 479 -6.81 0.03 11.83
N SER A 480 -6.53 0.34 10.57
CA SER A 480 -5.77 1.54 10.24
C SER A 480 -6.51 2.85 10.57
N PHE A 481 -7.83 2.89 10.32
CA PHE A 481 -8.66 4.03 10.70
C PHE A 481 -8.75 4.19 12.23
N LEU A 482 -9.07 3.12 12.97
CA LEU A 482 -9.21 3.21 14.43
C LEU A 482 -7.87 3.49 15.12
N ALA A 483 -6.78 2.82 14.70
CA ALA A 483 -5.46 3.04 15.28
C ALA A 483 -5.00 4.49 15.09
N THR A 484 -5.21 5.08 13.91
CA THR A 484 -4.86 6.49 13.67
C THR A 484 -5.71 7.48 14.45
N VAL A 485 -7.02 7.23 14.59
CA VAL A 485 -7.92 8.13 15.34
C VAL A 485 -7.63 8.11 16.84
N PHE A 486 -7.38 6.94 17.43
CA PHE A 486 -7.22 6.82 18.90
C PHE A 486 -5.80 7.08 19.41
N THR A 487 -4.78 6.88 18.60
CA THR A 487 -3.39 7.16 19.01
C THR A 487 -2.99 8.56 18.51
N ASP A 488 -2.05 8.62 17.58
CA ASP A 488 -1.71 9.78 16.78
C ASP A 488 -1.37 9.29 15.36
N ILE A 489 -1.23 10.20 14.41
CA ILE A 489 -0.94 9.85 13.00
C ILE A 489 0.30 8.94 12.89
N VAL A 490 1.38 9.24 13.63
CA VAL A 490 2.64 8.48 13.57
C VAL A 490 2.44 7.03 14.02
N TYR A 491 1.91 6.83 15.23
CA TYR A 491 1.72 5.49 15.81
C TYR A 491 0.65 4.69 15.07
N GLY A 492 -0.41 5.34 14.62
CA GLY A 492 -1.47 4.72 13.84
C GLY A 492 -0.95 4.08 12.56
N LEU A 493 -0.01 4.72 11.86
CA LEU A 493 0.63 4.12 10.69
C LEU A 493 1.42 2.84 11.04
N VAL A 494 2.25 2.90 12.07
CA VAL A 494 3.11 1.77 12.48
C VAL A 494 2.25 0.56 12.84
N ILE A 495 1.22 0.77 13.67
CA ILE A 495 0.27 -0.28 14.07
C ILE A 495 -0.41 -0.88 12.83
N SER A 496 -0.81 -0.04 11.88
CA SER A 496 -1.46 -0.48 10.63
C SER A 496 -0.54 -1.36 9.78
N ILE A 497 0.74 -0.99 9.64
CA ILE A 497 1.71 -1.74 8.84
C ILE A 497 1.98 -3.11 9.47
N VAL A 498 2.21 -3.13 10.79
CA VAL A 498 2.42 -4.38 11.54
C VAL A 498 1.21 -5.29 11.40
N PHE A 499 0.00 -4.73 11.54
CA PHE A 499 -1.24 -5.49 11.36
C PHE A 499 -1.39 -6.03 9.92
N ALA A 500 -1.11 -5.23 8.90
CA ALA A 500 -1.18 -5.66 7.50
C ALA A 500 -0.20 -6.82 7.24
N LEU A 501 1.04 -6.74 7.71
CA LEU A 501 2.02 -7.83 7.61
C LEU A 501 1.55 -9.08 8.35
N PHE A 502 0.97 -8.91 9.55
CA PHE A 502 0.42 -10.01 10.33
C PHE A 502 -0.72 -10.73 9.59
N THR A 503 -1.59 -10.01 8.89
CA THR A 503 -2.65 -10.65 8.09
C THR A 503 -2.10 -11.53 6.95
N ILE A 504 -0.94 -11.21 6.38
CA ILE A 504 -0.29 -12.07 5.36
C ILE A 504 0.14 -13.41 5.97
N VAL A 505 0.68 -13.38 7.19
CA VAL A 505 1.05 -14.59 7.94
C VAL A 505 -0.18 -15.45 8.21
N LEU A 506 -1.26 -14.84 8.71
CA LEU A 506 -2.52 -15.55 8.99
C LEU A 506 -3.14 -16.19 7.74
N ARG A 507 -3.10 -15.50 6.59
CA ARG A 507 -3.59 -16.03 5.32
C ARG A 507 -2.78 -17.24 4.83
N THR A 508 -1.48 -17.29 5.15
CA THR A 508 -0.58 -18.36 4.71
C THR A 508 -0.68 -19.62 5.60
N GLN A 509 -1.06 -19.46 6.87
CA GLN A 509 -1.12 -20.57 7.85
C GLN A 509 -2.22 -21.60 7.56
N LYS A 510 -3.40 -21.20 7.07
CA LYS A 510 -4.55 -22.10 6.88
C LYS A 510 -4.92 -22.29 5.40
N PRO A 511 -4.06 -22.94 4.60
CA PRO A 511 -4.42 -23.32 3.23
C PRO A 511 -5.56 -24.34 3.25
N LYS A 512 -6.36 -24.33 2.18
CA LYS A 512 -7.42 -25.33 1.98
C LYS A 512 -6.79 -26.61 1.45
N TRP A 513 -7.35 -27.74 1.84
CA TRP A 513 -6.98 -29.04 1.29
C TRP A 513 -8.23 -29.86 1.02
N PHE A 514 -8.13 -30.77 0.06
CA PHE A 514 -9.24 -31.59 -0.40
C PHE A 514 -8.73 -33.01 -0.68
N LEU A 515 -9.53 -34.00 -0.27
CA LEU A 515 -9.38 -35.38 -0.71
C LEU A 515 -10.34 -35.60 -1.87
N LEU A 516 -9.77 -35.84 -3.06
CA LEU A 516 -10.51 -36.01 -4.30
C LEU A 516 -10.58 -37.50 -4.66
N PHE A 517 -11.76 -37.92 -5.09
CA PHE A 517 -11.99 -39.27 -5.61
C PHE A 517 -12.35 -39.18 -7.10
N PRO A 518 -12.01 -40.22 -7.89
CA PRO A 518 -12.45 -40.31 -9.27
C PRO A 518 -13.98 -40.51 -9.29
N VAL A 519 -14.70 -39.67 -10.04
CA VAL A 519 -16.14 -39.85 -10.31
C VAL A 519 -16.35 -40.45 -11.71
N SER A 520 -15.47 -40.11 -12.64
CA SER A 520 -15.38 -40.68 -13.98
C SER A 520 -13.91 -40.63 -14.43
N PRO A 521 -13.48 -41.37 -15.48
CA PRO A 521 -12.09 -41.35 -15.93
C PRO A 521 -11.55 -39.95 -16.25
N ASN A 522 -12.43 -38.96 -16.47
CA ASN A 522 -12.05 -37.59 -16.84
C ASN A 522 -12.44 -36.53 -15.80
N PHE A 523 -13.12 -36.87 -14.70
CA PHE A 523 -13.64 -35.88 -13.74
C PHE A 523 -13.36 -36.28 -12.28
N MET A 524 -12.69 -35.38 -11.56
CA MET A 524 -12.44 -35.47 -10.11
C MET A 524 -13.32 -34.46 -9.38
N ALA A 525 -14.06 -34.93 -8.38
CA ALA A 525 -14.87 -34.06 -7.52
C ALA A 525 -14.37 -34.10 -6.06
N PRO A 526 -14.40 -32.98 -5.34
CA PRO A 526 -14.16 -32.97 -3.90
C PRO A 526 -15.33 -33.61 -3.16
N LEU A 527 -15.03 -34.41 -2.14
CA LEU A 527 -16.05 -34.87 -1.20
C LEU A 527 -16.47 -33.70 -0.30
N THR A 528 -17.56 -33.02 -0.63
CA THR A 528 -18.20 -32.11 0.31
C THR A 528 -19.18 -32.91 1.17
N LYS A 529 -18.93 -33.00 2.49
CA LYS A 529 -19.96 -33.39 3.47
C LYS A 529 -21.10 -32.37 3.38
N LYS A 530 -22.14 -32.66 2.58
CA LYS A 530 -23.43 -31.99 2.77
C LYS A 530 -23.98 -32.48 4.10
N LYS A 531 -23.90 -31.65 5.16
CA LYS A 531 -24.83 -31.80 6.29
C LYS A 531 -26.21 -31.51 5.74
N SER A 532 -26.98 -32.55 5.42
CA SER A 532 -28.41 -32.38 5.20
C SER A 532 -29.01 -31.83 6.50
N LYS A 533 -29.38 -30.54 6.48
CA LYS A 533 -30.33 -29.98 7.42
C LYS A 533 -31.70 -30.10 6.76
N SER A 534 -32.34 -31.26 6.90
CA SER A 534 -33.80 -31.33 6.94
C SER A 534 -34.20 -32.26 8.08
N ILE A 535 -34.87 -31.64 9.06
CA ILE A 535 -35.74 -32.31 10.02
C ILE A 535 -36.92 -32.84 9.20
N GLY A 536 -37.12 -34.15 9.15
CA GLY A 536 -38.35 -34.72 8.58
C GLY A 536 -38.26 -36.13 8.03
N ASP A 537 -37.18 -36.50 7.35
CA ASP A 537 -37.17 -37.76 6.60
C ASP A 537 -36.45 -38.87 7.35
N LYS A 538 -37.23 -39.63 8.12
CA LYS A 538 -36.94 -41.05 8.35
C LYS A 538 -37.01 -41.77 7.00
N VAL A 539 -36.19 -42.81 6.85
CA VAL A 539 -36.09 -43.77 5.74
C VAL A 539 -34.94 -43.45 4.77
N ASN A 540 -33.86 -44.23 4.92
CA ASN A 540 -32.93 -44.69 3.89
C ASN A 540 -32.38 -43.64 2.89
N SER A 541 -31.40 -42.85 3.32
CA SER A 541 -30.51 -42.14 2.38
C SER A 541 -29.07 -42.15 2.88
N LEU A 542 -28.55 -43.36 3.09
CA LEU A 542 -27.12 -43.64 3.25
C LEU A 542 -26.49 -44.18 1.95
N GLU A 543 -27.23 -44.25 0.84
CA GLU A 543 -26.82 -45.04 -0.35
C GLU A 543 -26.74 -44.29 -1.69
N ASP A 544 -27.17 -43.03 -1.84
CA ASP A 544 -27.18 -42.38 -3.17
C ASP A 544 -25.85 -41.68 -3.54
N TRP A 545 -24.73 -42.35 -3.33
CA TRP A 545 -23.54 -42.15 -4.14
C TRP A 545 -23.17 -43.52 -4.69
N ASP A 546 -23.78 -43.88 -5.82
CA ASP A 546 -23.32 -44.98 -6.69
C ASP A 546 -21.88 -44.71 -7.11
N CYS A 547 -20.94 -45.06 -6.22
CA CYS A 547 -19.57 -45.37 -6.55
C CYS A 547 -19.47 -46.88 -6.82
N ASP A 548 -20.35 -47.38 -7.68
CA ASP A 548 -20.32 -48.76 -8.20
C ASP A 548 -19.08 -49.06 -9.06
N SER A 549 -18.18 -48.08 -9.21
CA SER A 549 -16.85 -48.24 -9.81
C SER A 549 -15.72 -47.84 -8.85
N LEU A 550 -15.74 -48.36 -7.62
CA LEU A 550 -14.58 -48.31 -6.72
C LEU A 550 -13.46 -49.21 -7.28
N CYS A 551 -12.61 -48.65 -8.15
CA CYS A 551 -11.39 -49.26 -8.70
C CYS A 551 -10.58 -49.95 -7.59
N TYR A 552 -10.01 -51.11 -7.92
CA TYR A 552 -8.84 -51.60 -7.21
C TYR A 552 -7.60 -50.99 -7.90
N PRO A 553 -6.45 -50.85 -7.23
CA PRO A 553 -6.35 -50.54 -5.79
C PRO A 553 -7.18 -49.29 -5.41
N LEU A 554 -7.60 -49.19 -4.15
CA LEU A 554 -8.33 -48.00 -3.66
C LEU A 554 -7.36 -46.82 -3.66
N PHE A 555 -7.67 -45.78 -4.43
CA PHE A 555 -6.85 -44.59 -4.51
C PHE A 555 -7.63 -43.29 -4.32
N ALA A 556 -6.95 -42.28 -3.79
CA ALA A 556 -7.45 -40.91 -3.73
C ALA A 556 -6.33 -39.90 -4.01
N VAL A 557 -6.71 -38.71 -4.45
CA VAL A 557 -5.80 -37.59 -4.71
C VAL A 557 -5.92 -36.58 -3.57
N HIS A 558 -4.85 -36.39 -2.82
CA HIS A 558 -4.74 -35.34 -1.82
C HIS A 558 -4.21 -34.06 -2.47
N ARG A 559 -5.06 -33.02 -2.52
CA ARG A 559 -4.72 -31.71 -3.06
C ARG A 559 -4.61 -30.68 -1.94
N PHE A 560 -3.47 -30.01 -1.88
CA PHE A 560 -3.19 -28.95 -0.91
C PHE A 560 -2.98 -27.60 -1.62
N GLU A 561 -3.75 -26.58 -1.23
CA GLU A 561 -3.75 -25.26 -1.88
C GLU A 561 -2.92 -24.24 -1.11
N GLY A 562 -1.60 -24.36 -1.17
CA GLY A 562 -0.69 -23.40 -0.55
C GLY A 562 0.78 -23.75 -0.69
N PRO A 563 1.70 -22.82 -0.34
CA PRO A 563 3.11 -23.16 -0.17
C PRO A 563 3.26 -24.12 1.01
N LEU A 564 4.29 -24.97 1.01
CA LEU A 564 4.58 -25.87 2.12
C LEU A 564 5.78 -25.32 2.90
N VAL A 565 5.49 -24.56 3.96
CA VAL A 565 6.49 -23.82 4.75
C VAL A 565 6.33 -24.11 6.23
N PHE A 566 7.28 -23.66 7.05
CA PHE A 566 7.31 -23.87 8.50
C PHE A 566 6.02 -23.42 9.22
N THR A 567 5.23 -22.51 8.64
CA THR A 567 3.99 -22.03 9.25
C THR A 567 2.80 -22.96 9.08
N ASN A 568 2.81 -23.85 8.08
CA ASN A 568 1.67 -24.71 7.75
C ASN A 568 2.04 -26.20 7.54
N GLY A 569 3.31 -26.56 7.79
CA GLY A 569 3.79 -27.93 7.70
C GLY A 569 2.98 -28.92 8.55
N ASP A 570 2.70 -28.59 9.82
CA ASP A 570 1.89 -29.46 10.69
C ASP A 570 0.48 -29.70 10.14
N ILE A 571 -0.16 -28.65 9.60
CA ILE A 571 -1.49 -28.76 8.99
C ILE A 571 -1.44 -29.67 7.77
N TYR A 572 -0.39 -29.59 6.95
CA TYR A 572 -0.21 -30.48 5.81
C TYR A 572 -0.02 -31.93 6.27
N ARG A 573 0.80 -32.19 7.28
CA ARG A 573 0.99 -33.52 7.88
C ARG A 573 -0.33 -34.10 8.35
N ASP A 574 -1.04 -33.38 9.21
CA ASP A 574 -2.28 -33.83 9.82
C ASP A 574 -3.36 -34.06 8.74
N SER A 575 -3.38 -33.23 7.69
CA SER A 575 -4.28 -33.43 6.54
C SER A 575 -3.96 -34.68 5.73
N CYS A 576 -2.68 -35.03 5.56
CA CYS A 576 -2.26 -36.26 4.91
C CYS A 576 -2.59 -37.48 5.78
N TYR A 577 -2.37 -37.39 7.10
CA TYR A 577 -2.73 -38.46 8.03
C TYR A 577 -4.23 -38.73 8.04
N ASN A 578 -5.06 -37.69 8.12
CA ASN A 578 -6.52 -37.83 8.01
C ASN A 578 -6.94 -38.46 6.66
N SER A 579 -6.24 -38.12 5.58
CA SER A 579 -6.52 -38.71 4.25
C SER A 579 -6.16 -40.20 4.19
N MET A 580 -5.06 -40.60 4.84
CA MET A 580 -4.64 -41.99 4.95
C MET A 580 -5.60 -42.80 5.82
N GLU A 581 -6.06 -42.23 6.94
CA GLU A 581 -7.03 -42.86 7.83
C GLU A 581 -8.40 -43.06 7.15
N GLU A 582 -8.92 -42.04 6.47
CA GLU A 582 -10.18 -42.13 5.71
C GLU A 582 -10.11 -43.23 4.63
N LEU A 583 -8.98 -43.36 3.91
CA LEU A 583 -8.78 -44.43 2.95
C LEU A 583 -8.79 -45.83 3.61
N LYS A 584 -8.19 -45.94 4.79
CA LYS A 584 -8.15 -47.18 5.57
C LYS A 584 -9.53 -47.57 6.11
N GLU A 585 -10.32 -46.61 6.59
CA GLU A 585 -11.70 -46.84 7.03
C GLU A 585 -12.59 -47.31 5.87
N ARG A 586 -12.47 -46.68 4.69
CA ARG A 586 -13.21 -47.11 3.49
C ARG A 586 -12.85 -48.52 3.05
N LEU A 587 -11.59 -48.92 3.14
CA LEU A 587 -11.20 -50.30 2.89
C LEU A 587 -11.85 -51.28 3.88
N LYS A 588 -11.93 -50.94 5.17
CA LYS A 588 -12.59 -51.78 6.18
C LYS A 588 -14.07 -51.99 5.85
N ILE A 589 -14.79 -50.91 5.51
CA ILE A 589 -16.22 -50.97 5.13
C ILE A 589 -16.40 -51.89 3.92
N LYS A 590 -15.56 -51.76 2.88
CA LYS A 590 -15.62 -52.62 1.68
C LYS A 590 -15.30 -54.09 2.00
N SER A 591 -14.35 -54.36 2.89
CA SER A 591 -14.02 -55.73 3.31
C SER A 591 -15.15 -56.40 4.10
N SER A 592 -16.01 -55.62 4.78
CA SER A 592 -17.17 -56.16 5.49
C SER A 592 -18.38 -56.43 4.59
N THR A 593 -18.53 -55.73 3.45
CA THR A 593 -19.62 -55.96 2.49
C THR A 593 -19.30 -57.07 1.49
N VAL A 594 -18.04 -57.30 1.15
CA VAL A 594 -17.63 -58.38 0.23
C VAL A 594 -17.48 -59.71 0.98
N SER A 595 -18.48 -60.59 0.90
CA SER A 595 -18.44 -61.92 1.51
C SER A 595 -17.79 -63.01 0.63
N ARG A 596 -16.77 -63.66 1.22
CA ARG A 596 -16.24 -65.04 1.10
C ARG A 596 -15.75 -65.69 -0.22
N ASN A 597 -16.02 -65.20 -1.43
CA ASN A 597 -15.67 -66.01 -2.64
C ASN A 597 -14.54 -65.54 -3.55
N THR A 598 -13.65 -64.64 -3.12
CA THR A 598 -12.41 -64.35 -3.86
C THR A 598 -11.20 -64.31 -2.94
N THR A 599 -10.20 -65.09 -3.31
CA THR A 599 -8.90 -65.21 -2.64
C THR A 599 -8.20 -63.85 -2.59
N LEU A 600 -7.93 -63.40 -1.36
CA LEU A 600 -6.90 -62.46 -0.90
C LEU A 600 -6.09 -61.72 -2.00
N VAL A 601 -6.71 -60.82 -2.75
CA VAL A 601 -5.96 -59.76 -3.44
C VAL A 601 -5.60 -58.74 -2.35
N SER A 602 -4.31 -58.61 -2.06
CA SER A 602 -3.80 -57.59 -1.14
C SER A 602 -4.34 -56.23 -1.57
N SER A 603 -5.24 -55.65 -0.77
CA SER A 603 -5.88 -54.38 -1.07
C SER A 603 -4.88 -53.24 -0.86
N THR A 604 -4.01 -53.03 -1.84
CA THR A 604 -3.08 -51.90 -1.87
C THR A 604 -3.88 -50.60 -1.79
N ILE A 605 -3.49 -49.71 -0.88
CA ILE A 605 -4.00 -48.33 -0.83
C ILE A 605 -2.98 -47.45 -1.55
N VAL A 606 -3.45 -46.60 -2.45
CA VAL A 606 -2.59 -45.61 -3.12
C VAL A 606 -3.05 -44.19 -2.78
N LEU A 607 -2.15 -43.39 -2.22
CA LEU A 607 -2.40 -41.96 -1.98
C LEU A 607 -1.56 -41.13 -2.96
N ILE A 608 -2.24 -40.38 -3.82
CA ILE A 608 -1.61 -39.50 -4.80
C ILE A 608 -1.53 -38.09 -4.20
N LEU A 609 -0.32 -37.56 -4.02
CA LEU A 609 -0.07 -36.19 -3.58
C LEU A 609 0.04 -35.26 -4.80
N ASP A 610 -0.87 -34.30 -4.91
CA ASP A 610 -0.91 -33.30 -5.99
C ASP A 610 -0.09 -32.05 -5.61
N PHE A 611 1.11 -31.90 -6.20
CA PHE A 611 1.99 -30.75 -5.98
C PHE A 611 1.73 -29.59 -6.95
N SER A 612 0.70 -29.66 -7.80
CA SER A 612 0.40 -28.61 -8.79
C SER A 612 0.17 -27.23 -8.16
N ARG A 613 -0.39 -27.19 -6.95
CA ARG A 613 -0.70 -25.95 -6.20
C ARG A 613 0.35 -25.60 -5.13
N ILE A 614 1.36 -26.44 -4.95
CA ILE A 614 2.49 -26.17 -4.06
C ILE A 614 3.53 -25.36 -4.82
N THR A 615 3.63 -24.08 -4.50
CA THR A 615 4.51 -23.14 -5.21
C THR A 615 5.95 -23.16 -4.68
N GLN A 616 6.12 -23.32 -3.37
CA GLN A 616 7.40 -23.29 -2.68
C GLN A 616 7.42 -24.32 -1.55
N ILE A 617 8.62 -24.85 -1.26
CA ILE A 617 8.88 -25.71 -0.11
C ILE A 617 10.14 -25.24 0.62
N ASP A 618 10.08 -25.13 1.94
CA ASP A 618 11.25 -24.84 2.79
C ASP A 618 11.81 -26.11 3.46
N LEU A 619 12.82 -25.94 4.31
CA LEU A 619 13.44 -27.08 5.01
C LEU A 619 12.47 -27.77 5.98
N ALA A 620 11.57 -27.02 6.63
CA ALA A 620 10.58 -27.59 7.54
C ALA A 620 9.55 -28.42 6.76
N GLY A 621 9.07 -27.91 5.62
CA GLY A 621 8.20 -28.64 4.70
C GLY A 621 8.83 -29.94 4.18
N ILE A 622 10.14 -29.92 3.90
CA ILE A 622 10.91 -31.12 3.52
C ILE A 622 10.94 -32.16 4.65
N LYS A 623 11.12 -31.73 5.90
CA LYS A 623 11.09 -32.63 7.07
C LYS A 623 9.70 -33.25 7.26
N VAL A 624 8.66 -32.43 7.18
CA VAL A 624 7.27 -32.90 7.24
C VAL A 624 6.97 -33.92 6.15
N LEU A 625 7.42 -33.68 4.92
CA LEU A 625 7.23 -34.64 3.84
C LEU A 625 7.93 -35.97 4.13
N ASN A 626 9.12 -35.96 4.72
CA ASN A 626 9.80 -37.18 5.14
C ASN A 626 9.02 -37.93 6.23
N GLU A 627 8.43 -37.23 7.20
CA GLU A 627 7.56 -37.82 8.22
C GLU A 627 6.33 -38.50 7.58
N ILE A 628 5.68 -37.83 6.63
CA ILE A 628 4.53 -38.38 5.87
C ILE A 628 4.94 -39.64 5.11
N ILE A 629 6.10 -39.63 4.46
CA ILE A 629 6.63 -40.80 3.73
C ILE A 629 6.86 -41.97 4.69
N THR A 630 7.54 -41.74 5.82
CA THR A 630 7.79 -42.81 6.81
C THR A 630 6.50 -43.34 7.41
N HIS A 631 5.50 -42.48 7.64
CA HIS A 631 4.22 -42.91 8.20
C HIS A 631 3.40 -43.73 7.19
N ALA A 632 3.42 -43.35 5.91
CA ALA A 632 2.78 -44.13 4.85
C ALA A 632 3.42 -45.51 4.67
N GLU A 633 4.75 -45.60 4.77
CA GLU A 633 5.50 -46.87 4.75
C GLU A 633 5.06 -47.78 5.90
N VAL A 634 4.90 -47.25 7.13
CA VAL A 634 4.41 -48.01 8.29
C VAL A 634 2.96 -48.49 8.10
N LEU A 635 2.13 -47.70 7.42
CA LEU A 635 0.73 -48.07 7.13
C LEU A 635 0.55 -48.95 5.89
N ASN A 636 1.63 -49.33 5.19
CA ASN A 636 1.60 -50.02 3.89
C ASN A 636 0.75 -49.28 2.84
N ILE A 637 0.76 -47.94 2.86
CA ILE A 637 0.11 -47.09 1.87
C ILE A 637 1.16 -46.65 0.85
N GLN A 638 0.90 -46.88 -0.44
CA GLN A 638 1.80 -46.43 -1.49
C GLN A 638 1.57 -44.96 -1.82
N LEU A 639 2.63 -44.16 -1.72
CA LEU A 639 2.60 -42.73 -2.08
C LEU A 639 3.05 -42.50 -3.52
N ILE A 640 2.29 -41.68 -4.24
CA ILE A 640 2.65 -41.18 -5.58
C ILE A 640 2.69 -39.67 -5.56
N ILE A 641 3.73 -39.04 -6.12
CA ILE A 641 3.82 -37.58 -6.22
C ILE A 641 3.54 -37.16 -7.66
N THR A 642 2.77 -36.09 -7.85
CA THR A 642 2.38 -35.59 -9.18
C THR A 642 2.62 -34.10 -9.34
N SER A 643 2.83 -33.65 -10.58
CA SER A 643 2.86 -32.21 -10.94
C SER A 643 3.94 -31.40 -10.21
N LEU A 644 5.15 -31.96 -10.14
CA LEU A 644 6.27 -31.41 -9.36
C LEU A 644 6.90 -30.20 -10.08
N ASN A 645 6.79 -29.01 -9.49
CA ASN A 645 7.43 -27.81 -10.01
C ASN A 645 8.97 -27.93 -10.06
N HIS A 646 9.61 -27.38 -11.10
CA HIS A 646 11.07 -27.47 -11.29
C HIS A 646 11.87 -26.93 -10.09
N SER A 647 11.39 -25.88 -9.42
CA SER A 647 12.04 -25.33 -8.22
C SER A 647 12.01 -26.33 -7.05
N ILE A 648 10.87 -26.99 -6.85
CA ILE A 648 10.68 -28.00 -5.79
C ILE A 648 11.49 -29.26 -6.11
N SER A 649 11.53 -29.69 -7.39
CA SER A 649 12.38 -30.80 -7.83
C SER A 649 13.86 -30.56 -7.52
N LYS A 650 14.37 -29.33 -7.70
CA LYS A 650 15.74 -28.97 -7.27
C LYS A 650 15.93 -29.09 -5.76
N SER A 651 14.96 -28.62 -4.96
CA SER A 651 15.00 -28.77 -3.51
C SER A 651 14.99 -30.26 -3.10
N PHE A 652 14.20 -31.10 -3.76
CA PHE A 652 14.15 -32.55 -3.52
C PHE A 652 15.46 -33.25 -3.87
N LYS A 653 16.10 -32.87 -4.98
CA LYS A 653 17.44 -33.38 -5.38
C LYS A 653 18.48 -33.03 -4.33
N LYS A 654 18.49 -31.79 -3.83
CA LYS A 654 19.40 -31.34 -2.78
C LYS A 654 19.17 -32.04 -1.44
N ALA A 655 17.90 -32.26 -1.08
CA ALA A 655 17.50 -32.90 0.17
C ALA A 655 17.55 -34.44 0.13
N SER A 656 17.96 -35.04 -1.00
CA SER A 656 18.05 -36.50 -1.21
C SER A 656 16.77 -37.31 -1.02
N ILE A 657 15.59 -36.66 -1.02
CA ILE A 657 14.27 -37.31 -0.93
C ILE A 657 14.06 -38.32 -2.08
N LEU A 658 14.60 -37.99 -3.27
CA LEU A 658 14.52 -38.84 -4.47
C LEU A 658 15.24 -40.19 -4.32
N LYS A 659 16.05 -40.40 -3.29
CA LYS A 659 16.70 -41.70 -3.04
C LYS A 659 15.72 -42.77 -2.57
N ARG A 660 14.54 -42.41 -2.08
CA ARG A 660 13.53 -43.36 -1.55
C ARG A 660 12.66 -44.03 -2.64
N LYS A 661 12.97 -43.86 -3.93
CA LYS A 661 12.23 -44.47 -5.08
C LYS A 661 10.72 -44.20 -5.04
N LEU A 662 10.33 -42.96 -4.79
CA LEU A 662 8.93 -42.55 -4.86
C LEU A 662 8.53 -42.34 -6.33
N PRO A 663 7.46 -42.96 -6.84
CA PRO A 663 7.00 -42.72 -8.19
C PRO A 663 6.52 -41.27 -8.35
N ILE A 664 7.15 -40.55 -9.29
CA ILE A 664 6.81 -39.18 -9.64
C ILE A 664 6.25 -39.16 -11.06
N TYR A 665 5.10 -38.51 -11.25
CA TYR A 665 4.47 -38.29 -12.55
C TYR A 665 4.32 -36.80 -12.87
N ASP A 666 4.31 -36.47 -14.16
CA ASP A 666 4.15 -35.07 -14.62
C ASP A 666 2.76 -34.50 -14.33
N ASN A 667 1.73 -35.34 -14.38
CA ASN A 667 0.33 -34.92 -14.23
C ASN A 667 -0.46 -35.99 -13.48
N VAL A 668 -1.49 -35.56 -12.75
CA VAL A 668 -2.41 -36.41 -11.98
C VAL A 668 -3.04 -37.49 -12.86
N GLN A 669 -3.45 -37.16 -14.09
CA GLN A 669 -4.08 -38.13 -15.00
C GLN A 669 -3.16 -39.29 -15.36
N LYS A 670 -1.85 -39.03 -15.58
CA LYS A 670 -0.88 -40.10 -15.85
C LYS A 670 -0.72 -41.02 -14.65
N ALA A 671 -0.67 -40.45 -13.45
CA ALA A 671 -0.64 -41.22 -12.21
C ALA A 671 -1.90 -42.09 -12.06
N ILE A 672 -3.09 -41.53 -12.26
CA ILE A 672 -4.35 -42.29 -12.20
C ILE A 672 -4.35 -43.44 -13.22
N ASN A 673 -3.99 -43.17 -14.48
CA ASN A 673 -3.92 -44.20 -15.52
C ASN A 673 -2.92 -45.31 -15.15
N SER A 674 -1.80 -44.97 -14.51
CA SER A 674 -0.84 -45.97 -14.04
C SER A 674 -1.43 -46.86 -12.95
N VAL A 675 -2.26 -46.30 -12.07
CA VAL A 675 -2.93 -47.04 -10.98
C VAL A 675 -4.00 -47.97 -11.56
N ILE A 676 -4.80 -47.49 -12.49
CA ILE A 676 -5.84 -48.29 -13.17
C ILE A 676 -5.20 -49.41 -14.01
N ASN A 677 -4.13 -49.12 -14.75
CA ASN A 677 -3.42 -50.13 -15.54
C ASN A 677 -2.75 -51.19 -14.65
N PHE A 678 -2.26 -50.80 -13.47
CA PHE A 678 -1.71 -51.73 -12.50
C PHE A 678 -2.78 -52.71 -12.01
N ASP A 679 -3.99 -52.23 -11.71
CA ASP A 679 -5.13 -53.10 -11.37
C ASP A 679 -5.54 -54.04 -12.50
N TYR A 680 -5.68 -53.51 -13.71
CA TYR A 680 -6.03 -54.32 -14.89
C TYR A 680 -5.02 -55.45 -15.14
N ASN A 681 -3.73 -55.17 -14.96
CA ASN A 681 -2.68 -56.18 -15.08
C ASN A 681 -2.74 -57.20 -13.93
N LEU A 682 -3.03 -56.77 -12.70
CA LEU A 682 -3.21 -57.66 -11.56
C LEU A 682 -4.38 -58.61 -11.79
N GLN A 683 -5.53 -58.10 -12.22
CA GLN A 683 -6.74 -58.88 -12.52
C GLN A 683 -6.49 -59.92 -13.63
N ASN A 684 -5.82 -59.52 -14.72
CA ASN A 684 -5.47 -60.42 -15.82
C ASN A 684 -4.49 -61.52 -15.41
N ILE A 685 -3.63 -61.28 -14.42
CA ILE A 685 -2.71 -62.30 -13.90
C ILE A 685 -3.46 -63.26 -12.97
N THR A 686 -4.33 -62.74 -12.09
CA THR A 686 -5.17 -63.58 -11.21
C THR A 686 -6.21 -64.42 -11.95
N GLN A 687 -6.56 -64.08 -13.20
CA GLN A 687 -7.42 -64.90 -14.06
C GLN A 687 -6.64 -65.96 -14.87
N LYS A 688 -5.31 -65.82 -14.99
CA LYS A 688 -4.44 -66.77 -15.69
C LYS A 688 -3.85 -67.86 -14.77
N PHE A 689 -3.96 -67.66 -13.47
CA PHE A 689 -3.70 -68.65 -12.42
C PHE A 689 -5.03 -69.07 -11.81
#